data_AF-A0A2N9EI94-F1
#
_entry.id   AF-A0A2N9EI94-F1
#
_cell.length_a   1.000
_cell.length_b   1.000
_cell.length_c   1.000
_cell.angle_alpha   90.00
_cell.angle_beta   90.00
_cell.angle_gamma   90.00
#
_symmetry.space_group_name_H-M   'P 1'
#
loop_
_entity.id
_entity.type
_entity.pdbx_description
1 polymer ?
#
loop_
_entity_poly.entity_id
_entity_poly.type
_entity_poly.pdbx_seq_one_letter_code
_entity_poly.pdbx_strand_id
1 'polypeptide(L)'
;MASSTTNPPEPPCLIENPYQTHQYHADRVTLVVNRIDPSHFWLSFIPSRTGPVPDPYRYRNFYFWRKRGTPGVRMQRYPGSIRTHEVYETLTGVVVKGKLPVLKKEAVLQSLPSEWPVDPIDDIQKLNQNSKTLVVLDDDPTGTQTVHDIEVLTEWTIESLIAQFRKSPKCFFILTNSRSLSSEKASALIKDICRNLQTAAKSVESIDYTEADAAVSVLGEMDAWIICPFFLQGGRYTIDDVHYVADSDKLVPAGDTEFAKDAAFGYKSSNLREWVEEKTGGRIPASRVTSISIQLLRKGGTDAVFERLCSLPKGSTCIVNAASERDMAVFAAGMIKATAELKGKRFLCRTAASFVSTRIGIVPKAPILPKDLGINKEKNGGLIVVGSYVPKTTKQVEELRLQCGQILRSIEVTQILSFFFLLFLLMKIAMKSVEEREEEISKTAEMADCFLRARKDTLILTSRELITGKTPSESLEINFKVSSALVEIVRKITTKPRYILAKGGITSSDLATKALEAKCAKIVGQALAGVPLWQLGPESRHPGVPYIVFPGNVGDSKALAEVVKSWARPLRLSSTKELLSNAEKGGYAVGAFNVYNLEGVEAVVAAAEEEQSPAILQIHPGALKQGGIPLVACCVSAAEQANVPITVHFDHGTSKQDLVEALELGFDSVMVDGSHLSLKDNVSYTKFISFLAHSKGMLVEAELGRLSGTEDDLTVEDYEARLTDVNQAQEFIDETGIDALAVCIGNVHGKYPASGPNLRLDLLKDLRALCVKKGVFLVLHGASGLSKELIKGCIEQGVRKFNVNTEVRKAYMESLNNPSKDLVHVIASAKEAMKGVVAEKMHLFGSAGKAW
;
A
#
# COMPACT_ATOMS: atom_id res chain seq x y z
N MET A 1 61.19 21.94 24.57
CA MET A 1 62.01 23.04 25.15
C MET A 1 61.97 24.17 24.13
N ALA A 2 61.55 25.42 24.35
CA ALA A 2 61.26 26.26 25.52
C ALA A 2 60.28 27.38 24.99
N SER A 3 59.17 27.73 25.65
CA SER A 3 58.96 28.90 26.57
C SER A 3 59.51 30.25 26.02
N SER A 4 58.93 31.44 26.16
CA SER A 4 57.78 32.00 26.88
C SER A 4 57.75 33.55 26.69
N THR A 5 56.55 34.15 26.71
CA THR A 5 56.14 35.47 27.30
C THR A 5 56.81 36.81 26.92
N THR A 6 55.99 37.84 26.62
CA THR A 6 55.71 39.05 27.47
C THR A 6 54.77 40.09 26.79
N ASN A 7 53.85 40.67 27.57
CA ASN A 7 52.87 41.75 27.22
C ASN A 7 53.50 43.16 27.20
N PRO A 8 52.79 44.19 26.66
CA PRO A 8 52.25 45.30 27.50
C PRO A 8 50.96 45.98 26.91
N PRO A 9 50.45 47.15 27.39
CA PRO A 9 49.71 47.43 28.64
C PRO A 9 48.28 48.04 28.43
N GLU A 10 47.42 48.04 29.45
CA GLU A 10 46.12 48.77 29.50
C GLU A 10 46.26 50.23 30.01
N PRO A 11 45.30 51.12 29.67
CA PRO A 11 44.41 51.71 30.72
C PRO A 11 42.99 52.11 30.19
N PRO A 12 42.08 52.75 30.98
CA PRO A 12 41.52 52.41 32.29
C PRO A 12 39.95 52.31 32.30
N CYS A 13 39.45 51.80 33.42
CA CYS A 13 38.07 51.49 33.82
C CYS A 13 37.05 52.65 33.78
N LEU A 14 35.74 52.37 33.61
CA LEU A 14 34.66 52.86 34.50
C LEU A 14 33.24 52.29 34.17
N ILE A 15 32.63 51.73 35.24
CA ILE A 15 31.20 51.64 35.59
C ILE A 15 30.42 50.35 35.24
N GLU A 16 30.03 49.67 36.33
CA GLU A 16 29.19 48.49 36.46
C GLU A 16 27.74 48.69 35.98
N ASN A 17 27.15 47.64 35.41
CA ASN A 17 25.69 47.46 35.32
C ASN A 17 25.36 46.00 35.70
N PRO A 18 24.62 45.73 36.80
CA PRO A 18 24.41 44.39 37.31
C PRO A 18 23.13 43.78 36.71
N TYR A 19 23.24 43.22 35.50
CA TYR A 19 22.24 42.27 34.97
C TYR A 19 22.95 41.18 34.16
N GLN A 20 23.71 40.31 34.83
CA GLN A 20 24.01 38.98 34.28
C GLN A 20 22.76 38.12 34.44
N THR A 21 21.94 38.08 33.39
CA THR A 21 20.98 37.00 33.18
C THR A 21 21.76 35.70 32.99
N HIS A 22 21.75 34.82 33.99
CA HIS A 22 22.09 33.42 33.81
C HIS A 22 21.18 32.82 32.71
N GLN A 23 21.76 32.53 31.55
CA GLN A 23 21.14 31.66 30.54
C GLN A 23 21.00 30.26 31.14
N TYR A 24 19.82 29.93 31.66
CA TYR A 24 19.44 28.54 31.92
C TYR A 24 19.34 27.82 30.57
N HIS A 25 20.19 26.82 30.35
CA HIS A 25 20.08 25.89 29.22
C HIS A 25 18.72 25.17 29.28
N ALA A 26 17.92 25.29 28.22
CA ALA A 26 16.56 24.75 28.13
C ALA A 26 16.55 23.30 27.59
N ASP A 27 15.76 22.43 28.24
CA ASP A 27 15.52 21.01 27.93
C ASP A 27 15.21 20.73 26.44
N ARG A 28 15.60 19.58 25.86
CA ARG A 28 15.52 19.30 24.38
C ARG A 28 14.63 18.12 23.92
N VAL A 29 13.74 17.56 24.76
CA VAL A 29 12.84 16.45 24.34
C VAL A 29 11.36 16.71 24.71
N THR A 30 10.41 16.31 23.85
CA THR A 30 8.95 16.35 24.11
C THR A 30 8.33 14.98 23.84
N LEU A 31 7.47 14.47 24.74
CA LEU A 31 6.76 13.20 24.53
C LEU A 31 5.34 13.37 24.03
N VAL A 32 4.99 12.54 23.05
CA VAL A 32 3.60 12.32 22.64
C VAL A 32 3.28 10.84 22.77
N VAL A 33 2.11 10.53 23.34
CA VAL A 33 1.57 9.17 23.33
C VAL A 33 0.51 9.10 22.23
N ASN A 34 0.82 8.37 21.16
CA ASN A 34 -0.05 8.26 19.99
C ASN A 34 -1.00 7.06 20.14
N ARG A 35 -2.30 7.25 19.87
CA ARG A 35 -3.44 6.34 20.08
C ARG A 35 -4.64 6.76 19.23
N ILE A 36 -5.14 5.83 18.42
CA ILE A 36 -6.21 6.07 17.45
C ILE A 36 -7.61 5.72 18.00
N ASP A 37 -7.70 4.99 19.12
CA ASP A 37 -8.98 4.54 19.70
C ASP A 37 -9.13 4.93 21.20
N PRO A 38 -10.26 5.55 21.61
CA PRO A 38 -10.59 5.77 23.02
C PRO A 38 -10.76 4.49 23.85
N SER A 39 -10.66 3.30 23.26
CA SER A 39 -10.78 2.03 23.98
C SER A 39 -9.66 1.78 25.02
N HIS A 40 -8.44 2.29 24.85
CA HIS A 40 -7.31 1.74 25.61
C HIS A 40 -6.71 2.61 26.74
N PHE A 41 -6.88 2.24 28.03
CA PHE A 41 -6.69 3.14 29.19
C PHE A 41 -5.26 3.36 29.74
N TRP A 42 -5.06 4.61 30.19
CA TRP A 42 -4.05 5.08 31.17
C TRP A 42 -4.61 6.24 32.04
N LEU A 43 -5.92 6.53 32.00
CA LEU A 43 -6.50 7.66 32.75
C LEU A 43 -6.64 7.38 34.26
N SER A 44 -6.47 6.12 34.68
CA SER A 44 -6.56 5.64 36.06
C SER A 44 -5.52 6.23 37.02
N PHE A 45 -4.62 7.11 36.57
CA PHE A 45 -3.51 7.62 37.39
C PHE A 45 -3.35 9.15 37.49
N ILE A 46 -4.25 9.96 36.92
CA ILE A 46 -4.17 11.43 37.11
C ILE A 46 -4.39 11.80 38.60
N PRO A 47 -3.42 12.42 39.31
CA PRO A 47 -3.58 12.75 40.72
C PRO A 47 -4.57 13.89 40.92
N SER A 48 -5.48 13.78 41.90
CA SER A 48 -6.27 14.92 42.38
C SER A 48 -5.52 15.60 43.54
N ARG A 49 -5.43 16.95 43.53
CA ARG A 49 -5.12 17.72 44.73
C ARG A 49 -6.42 17.93 45.52
N THR A 50 -6.56 17.29 46.69
CA THR A 50 -6.95 17.86 48.01
C THR A 50 -7.45 16.80 49.03
N GLY A 51 -6.86 16.80 50.24
CA GLY A 51 -7.53 16.59 51.54
C GLY A 51 -7.88 15.15 52.00
N PRO A 52 -7.94 14.87 53.33
CA PRO A 52 -8.13 13.53 53.86
C PRO A 52 -9.55 13.00 53.56
N VAL A 53 -9.60 11.70 53.27
CA VAL A 53 -10.80 10.90 53.01
C VAL A 53 -11.81 11.04 54.17
N PRO A 54 -13.11 11.30 53.94
CA PRO A 54 -14.13 11.11 54.96
C PRO A 54 -14.42 9.61 55.12
N ASP A 55 -14.35 9.15 56.36
CA ASP A 55 -14.75 7.83 56.86
C ASP A 55 -16.11 7.35 56.30
N PRO A 56 -16.21 6.12 55.75
CA PRO A 56 -17.46 5.61 55.15
C PRO A 56 -18.53 5.15 56.17
N TYR A 57 -18.36 5.33 57.48
CA TYR A 57 -19.38 4.94 58.47
C TYR A 57 -20.20 6.10 59.04
N ARG A 58 -21.09 6.69 58.24
CA ARG A 58 -22.26 7.45 58.76
C ARG A 58 -23.34 7.58 57.69
N TYR A 59 -24.38 6.74 57.77
CA TYR A 59 -25.77 7.14 58.08
C TYR A 59 -26.72 5.94 57.90
N ARG A 60 -27.47 5.67 58.98
CA ARG A 60 -28.51 4.66 59.12
C ARG A 60 -29.83 5.10 58.48
N ASN A 61 -30.57 4.08 58.01
CA ASN A 61 -32.03 3.89 58.03
C ASN A 61 -32.93 4.97 57.42
N PHE A 62 -33.81 4.60 56.48
CA PHE A 62 -35.28 4.76 56.63
C PHE A 62 -36.07 3.87 55.64
N TYR A 63 -36.75 2.89 56.24
CA TYR A 63 -38.02 2.19 55.93
C TYR A 63 -38.56 1.98 54.50
N PHE A 64 -38.77 0.69 54.21
CA PHE A 64 -39.77 0.12 53.31
C PHE A 64 -41.21 0.38 53.80
N TRP A 65 -42.12 0.68 52.88
CA TRP A 65 -43.54 0.30 53.00
C TRP A 65 -44.04 -0.31 51.68
N ARG A 66 -44.62 -1.51 51.82
CA ARG A 66 -45.19 -2.35 50.77
C ARG A 66 -46.71 -2.29 50.93
N LYS A 67 -47.49 -2.11 49.86
CA LYS A 67 -48.92 -2.45 49.85
C LYS A 67 -49.29 -3.23 48.59
N ARG A 68 -49.94 -4.37 48.82
CA ARG A 68 -50.51 -5.34 47.87
C ARG A 68 -51.88 -4.84 47.36
N GLY A 69 -52.29 -5.32 46.18
CA GLY A 69 -53.69 -5.31 45.75
C GLY A 69 -53.88 -5.78 44.29
N THR A 70 -54.18 -7.06 44.09
CA THR A 70 -54.72 -7.75 42.90
C THR A 70 -56.23 -7.43 42.69
N PRO A 71 -56.97 -7.95 41.66
CA PRO A 71 -56.62 -8.48 40.32
C PRO A 71 -57.59 -8.02 39.18
N GLY A 72 -57.25 -8.34 37.93
CA GLY A 72 -58.24 -8.69 36.88
C GLY A 72 -58.20 -7.86 35.58
N VAL A 73 -57.94 -8.54 34.45
CA VAL A 73 -58.87 -8.75 33.32
C VAL A 73 -58.11 -9.45 32.17
N ARG A 74 -58.85 -10.32 31.49
CA ARG A 74 -58.48 -11.38 30.54
C ARG A 74 -57.73 -10.90 29.29
N MET A 75 -56.85 -11.79 28.81
CA MET A 75 -56.35 -11.83 27.43
C MET A 75 -57.49 -12.03 26.43
N GLN A 76 -57.47 -11.25 25.35
CA GLN A 76 -58.14 -11.57 24.09
C GLN A 76 -57.11 -11.37 22.97
N ARG A 77 -56.81 -12.44 22.22
CA ARG A 77 -55.96 -12.41 21.01
C ARG A 77 -56.85 -12.16 19.79
N TYR A 78 -56.43 -11.24 18.93
CA TYR A 78 -56.77 -11.25 17.49
C TYR A 78 -55.49 -10.98 16.65
N PRO A 79 -55.33 -11.64 15.49
CA PRO A 79 -54.18 -11.47 14.61
C PRO A 79 -54.46 -10.39 13.55
N GLY A 80 -53.44 -9.61 13.17
CA GLY A 80 -53.56 -8.71 12.02
C GLY A 80 -52.55 -7.57 12.03
N SER A 81 -51.73 -7.54 10.99
CA SER A 81 -50.82 -6.46 10.61
C SER A 81 -51.51 -5.09 10.50
N ILE A 82 -50.86 -4.03 10.97
CA ILE A 82 -50.89 -2.68 10.39
C ILE A 82 -49.61 -1.94 10.83
N ARG A 83 -48.91 -1.33 9.86
CA ARG A 83 -47.88 -0.32 10.07
C ARG A 83 -48.54 0.96 10.59
N THR A 84 -47.99 1.57 11.64
CA THR A 84 -48.17 3.01 11.91
C THR A 84 -46.86 3.57 12.47
N HIS A 85 -46.22 4.42 11.67
CA HIS A 85 -45.40 5.51 12.18
C HIS A 85 -46.35 6.53 12.81
N GLU A 86 -46.11 6.94 14.06
CA GLU A 86 -46.57 8.21 14.66
C GLU A 86 -45.82 8.37 16.00
N VAL A 87 -44.80 9.23 16.06
CA VAL A 87 -44.88 10.65 16.49
C VAL A 87 -45.35 10.77 17.94
N TYR A 88 -44.38 10.96 18.84
CA TYR A 88 -44.59 11.68 20.11
C TYR A 88 -43.39 12.60 20.34
N GLU A 89 -43.52 13.82 19.84
CA GLU A 89 -42.78 14.98 20.34
C GLU A 89 -43.81 16.08 20.59
N THR A 90 -44.21 16.27 21.85
CA THR A 90 -44.31 17.56 22.55
C THR A 90 -45.00 17.40 23.91
N LEU A 91 -44.60 18.25 24.86
CA LEU A 91 -45.19 18.49 26.18
C LEU A 91 -44.77 17.52 27.29
N THR A 92 -43.52 17.67 27.75
CA THR A 92 -43.13 17.90 29.16
C THR A 92 -41.60 17.84 29.23
N GLY A 93 -40.98 18.77 29.98
CA GLY A 93 -39.53 18.88 30.15
C GLY A 93 -38.91 17.71 30.91
N VAL A 94 -38.92 16.52 30.29
CA VAL A 94 -38.17 15.35 30.71
C VAL A 94 -37.07 15.14 29.67
N VAL A 95 -35.85 15.54 30.02
CA VAL A 95 -34.66 15.07 29.31
C VAL A 95 -34.53 13.59 29.62
N VAL A 96 -35.12 12.74 28.78
CA VAL A 96 -34.66 11.36 28.68
C VAL A 96 -33.19 11.47 28.27
N LYS A 97 -32.26 10.86 29.03
CA LYS A 97 -30.88 10.65 28.58
C LYS A 97 -30.93 9.77 27.33
N GLY A 98 -31.23 10.39 26.20
CA GLY A 98 -31.39 9.76 24.90
C GLY A 98 -30.02 9.40 24.35
N LYS A 99 -29.97 8.27 23.66
CA LYS A 99 -28.82 7.89 22.84
C LYS A 99 -28.52 9.01 21.85
N LEU A 100 -27.25 9.41 21.72
CA LEU A 100 -26.85 10.45 20.78
C LEU A 100 -27.26 10.04 19.35
N PRO A 101 -27.82 10.95 18.53
CA PRO A 101 -28.25 10.59 17.19
C PRO A 101 -27.06 10.28 16.28
N VAL A 102 -27.26 9.34 15.35
CA VAL A 102 -26.37 9.18 14.20
C VAL A 102 -26.63 10.34 13.24
N LEU A 103 -25.58 11.08 12.90
CA LEU A 103 -25.70 12.30 12.11
C LEU A 103 -25.23 12.08 10.67
N LYS A 104 -25.79 12.85 9.73
CA LYS A 104 -25.29 12.85 8.35
C LYS A 104 -24.01 13.69 8.26
N LYS A 105 -22.91 13.08 7.84
CA LYS A 105 -21.55 13.64 7.91
C LYS A 105 -21.46 15.00 7.23
N GLU A 106 -21.89 15.09 5.97
CA GLU A 106 -21.76 16.31 5.17
C GLU A 106 -22.58 17.46 5.76
N ALA A 107 -23.77 17.17 6.30
CA ALA A 107 -24.62 18.19 6.92
C ALA A 107 -23.98 18.78 8.19
N VAL A 108 -23.32 17.95 9.00
CA VAL A 108 -22.58 18.41 10.18
C VAL A 108 -21.35 19.21 9.76
N LEU A 109 -20.58 18.73 8.80
CA LEU A 109 -19.37 19.44 8.35
C LEU A 109 -19.70 20.80 7.73
N GLN A 110 -20.82 20.92 7.02
CA GLN A 110 -21.30 22.18 6.43
C GLN A 110 -21.86 23.18 7.47
N SER A 111 -22.29 22.71 8.64
CA SER A 111 -22.79 23.60 9.71
C SER A 111 -21.67 24.22 10.55
N LEU A 112 -20.45 23.68 10.45
CA LEU A 112 -19.27 24.22 11.12
C LEU A 112 -18.82 25.54 10.47
N PRO A 113 -18.20 26.47 11.22
CA PRO A 113 -17.60 27.66 10.64
C PRO A 113 -16.54 27.29 9.59
N SER A 114 -16.28 28.15 8.60
CA SER A 114 -15.25 27.90 7.58
C SER A 114 -13.87 27.67 8.21
N GLU A 115 -13.06 26.79 7.62
CA GLU A 115 -11.69 26.52 8.09
C GLU A 115 -10.82 27.79 8.13
N TRP A 116 -9.78 27.76 8.97
CA TRP A 116 -8.83 28.87 9.05
C TRP A 116 -8.17 29.10 7.67
N PRO A 117 -8.18 30.35 7.16
CA PRO A 117 -7.92 30.62 5.74
C PRO A 117 -6.47 30.31 5.31
N VAL A 118 -5.51 30.38 6.22
CA VAL A 118 -4.08 30.15 5.95
C VAL A 118 -3.66 28.79 6.50
N ASP A 119 -2.77 28.07 5.82
CA ASP A 119 -2.21 26.82 6.37
C ASP A 119 -1.04 27.12 7.30
N PRO A 120 -1.12 26.82 8.61
CA PRO A 120 -0.02 27.05 9.53
C PRO A 120 1.17 26.10 9.34
N ILE A 121 1.13 25.12 8.43
CA ILE A 121 2.21 24.12 8.26
C ILE A 121 3.57 24.78 8.01
N ASP A 122 3.66 25.81 7.17
CA ASP A 122 4.93 26.51 6.91
C ASP A 122 5.46 27.21 8.18
N ASP A 123 4.56 27.78 8.97
CA ASP A 123 4.92 28.43 10.23
C ASP A 123 5.33 27.39 11.28
N ILE A 124 4.67 26.23 11.33
CA ILE A 124 5.07 25.09 12.16
C ILE A 124 6.48 24.63 11.78
N GLN A 125 6.79 24.51 10.48
CA GLN A 125 8.12 24.11 10.03
C GLN A 125 9.19 25.11 10.49
N LYS A 126 8.93 26.42 10.39
CA LYS A 126 9.82 27.48 10.89
C LYS A 126 10.00 27.42 12.41
N LEU A 127 8.89 27.34 13.15
CA LEU A 127 8.91 27.26 14.61
C LEU A 127 9.65 26.00 15.11
N ASN A 128 9.61 24.92 14.34
CA ASN A 128 10.29 23.67 14.67
C ASN A 128 11.80 23.66 14.35
N GLN A 129 12.36 24.63 13.63
CA GLN A 129 13.79 24.67 13.28
C GLN A 129 14.71 24.68 14.51
N ASN A 130 14.25 25.27 15.62
CA ASN A 130 14.96 25.34 16.89
C ASN A 130 14.28 24.49 17.99
N SER A 131 13.40 23.56 17.60
CA SER A 131 12.59 22.79 18.55
C SER A 131 13.26 21.50 19.04
N LYS A 132 12.74 21.03 20.17
CA LYS A 132 13.10 19.78 20.85
C LYS A 132 12.80 18.57 19.97
N THR A 133 13.60 17.50 20.07
CA THR A 133 13.27 16.20 19.46
C THR A 133 11.95 15.70 20.04
N LEU A 134 11.00 15.35 19.17
CA LEU A 134 9.74 14.72 19.56
C LEU A 134 9.93 13.20 19.67
N VAL A 135 9.72 12.64 20.84
CA VAL A 135 9.67 11.18 21.03
C VAL A 135 8.22 10.77 21.09
N VAL A 136 7.84 9.76 20.31
CA VAL A 136 6.46 9.26 20.26
C VAL A 136 6.44 7.85 20.82
N LEU A 137 5.72 7.62 21.93
CA LEU A 137 5.45 6.27 22.40
C LEU A 137 4.20 5.75 21.69
N ASP A 138 4.39 4.79 20.81
CA ASP A 138 3.32 4.18 20.04
C ASP A 138 2.85 2.89 20.72
N ASP A 139 1.56 2.80 21.04
CA ASP A 139 1.01 1.60 21.68
C ASP A 139 0.76 0.45 20.69
N ASP A 140 0.71 0.77 19.40
CA ASP A 140 0.40 -0.10 18.27
C ASP A 140 1.06 0.50 17.01
N PRO A 141 1.66 -0.28 16.07
CA PRO A 141 2.30 0.26 14.85
C PRO A 141 1.44 1.19 13.98
N THR A 142 0.13 1.26 14.23
CA THR A 142 -0.82 2.13 13.54
C THR A 142 -0.63 3.62 13.85
N GLY A 143 0.09 4.02 14.91
CA GLY A 143 0.36 5.45 15.14
C GLY A 143 1.20 6.11 14.03
N THR A 144 1.91 5.31 13.24
CA THR A 144 2.78 5.77 12.15
C THR A 144 2.04 6.20 10.86
N GLN A 145 0.70 6.17 10.88
CA GLN A 145 -0.15 6.29 9.69
C GLN A 145 -0.03 7.57 8.85
N THR A 146 0.40 8.69 9.42
CA THR A 146 0.39 10.01 8.75
C THR A 146 1.78 10.62 8.55
N VAL A 147 2.84 9.94 9.01
CA VAL A 147 4.21 10.46 8.94
C VAL A 147 5.01 9.78 7.82
N HIS A 148 6.12 10.40 7.41
CA HIS A 148 7.10 9.85 6.49
C HIS A 148 8.49 10.42 6.82
N ASP A 149 9.54 9.74 6.38
CA ASP A 149 10.94 10.04 6.67
C ASP A 149 11.28 10.10 8.17
N ILE A 150 10.57 9.30 8.97
CA ILE A 150 10.75 9.17 10.42
C ILE A 150 11.14 7.74 10.78
N GLU A 151 12.01 7.58 11.78
CA GLU A 151 12.42 6.27 12.28
C GLU A 151 11.48 5.76 13.39
N VAL A 152 11.25 4.45 13.38
CA VAL A 152 10.51 3.70 14.39
C VAL A 152 11.48 2.72 15.01
N LEU A 153 11.72 2.86 16.31
CA LEU A 153 12.46 1.90 17.10
C LEU A 153 11.49 0.89 17.70
N THR A 154 11.84 -0.38 17.65
CA THR A 154 11.10 -1.47 18.29
C THR A 154 11.82 -1.99 19.53
N GLU A 155 13.03 -1.48 19.78
CA GLU A 155 13.81 -1.67 21.00
C GLU A 155 14.20 -0.31 21.61
N TRP A 156 14.50 -0.29 22.90
CA TRP A 156 14.77 0.94 23.67
C TRP A 156 15.95 0.73 24.62
N THR A 157 17.01 0.06 24.16
CA THR A 157 18.29 0.02 24.88
C THR A 157 18.90 1.41 24.92
N ILE A 158 19.69 1.70 25.95
CA ILE A 158 20.36 3.01 26.07
C ILE A 158 21.25 3.28 24.85
N GLU A 159 21.93 2.25 24.34
CA GLU A 159 22.80 2.33 23.16
C GLU A 159 22.03 2.71 21.89
N SER A 160 20.91 2.05 21.61
CA SER A 160 20.08 2.33 20.43
C SER A 160 19.46 3.73 20.50
N LEU A 161 19.05 4.17 21.71
CA LEU A 161 18.55 5.52 21.93
C LEU A 161 19.65 6.58 21.78
N ILE A 162 20.87 6.33 22.28
CA ILE A 162 22.04 7.20 22.07
C ILE A 162 22.34 7.34 20.58
N ALA A 163 22.36 6.21 19.84
CA ALA A 163 22.58 6.21 18.40
C ALA A 163 21.50 7.04 17.68
N GLN A 164 20.25 6.93 18.13
CA GLN A 164 19.14 7.70 17.58
C GLN A 164 19.26 9.20 17.85
N PHE A 165 19.55 9.60 19.09
CA PHE A 165 19.73 11.01 19.44
C PHE A 165 20.92 11.64 18.72
N ARG A 166 22.01 10.91 18.48
CA ARG A 166 23.16 11.39 17.71
C ARG A 166 22.83 11.78 16.26
N LYS A 167 21.78 11.20 15.68
CA LYS A 167 21.27 11.60 14.34
C LYS A 167 20.58 12.97 14.35
N SER A 168 20.36 13.57 15.52
CA SER A 168 19.60 14.81 15.71
C SER A 168 18.22 14.79 15.03
N PRO A 169 17.38 13.76 15.27
CA PRO A 169 16.09 13.63 14.60
C PRO A 169 15.12 14.70 15.10
N LYS A 170 14.27 15.21 14.19
CA LYS A 170 13.12 16.04 14.58
C LYS A 170 12.10 15.24 15.40
N CYS A 171 11.90 13.99 15.02
CA CYS A 171 10.97 13.07 15.65
C CYS A 171 11.43 11.63 15.45
N PHE A 172 11.15 10.74 16.40
CA PHE A 172 11.17 9.30 16.20
C PHE A 172 10.14 8.60 17.08
N PHE A 173 9.73 7.40 16.66
CA PHE A 173 8.75 6.59 17.37
C PHE A 173 9.45 5.48 18.15
N ILE A 174 8.88 5.11 19.29
CA ILE A 174 9.18 3.86 20.00
C ILE A 174 7.91 3.03 20.00
N LEU A 175 7.94 1.91 19.28
CA LEU A 175 6.85 0.96 19.25
C LEU A 175 6.87 0.12 20.53
N THR A 176 5.90 0.36 21.40
CA THR A 176 5.82 -0.32 22.71
C THR A 176 5.01 -1.61 22.67
N ASN A 177 4.08 -1.73 21.72
CA ASN A 177 3.05 -2.78 21.68
C ASN A 177 2.35 -3.00 23.05
N SER A 178 2.24 -1.93 23.84
CA SER A 178 1.69 -1.96 25.19
C SER A 178 0.21 -2.38 25.21
N ARG A 179 -0.45 -2.35 24.05
CA ARG A 179 -1.82 -2.84 23.82
C ARG A 179 -2.03 -4.33 24.11
N SER A 180 -1.00 -5.13 23.92
CA SER A 180 -1.05 -6.57 24.22
C SER A 180 -0.83 -6.90 25.71
N LEU A 181 -0.60 -5.89 26.56
CA LEU A 181 -0.19 -6.06 27.96
C LEU A 181 -1.30 -5.67 28.94
N SER A 182 -1.22 -6.18 30.17
CA SER A 182 -2.05 -5.68 31.27
C SER A 182 -1.65 -4.25 31.64
N SER A 183 -2.55 -3.53 32.31
CA SER A 183 -2.30 -2.17 32.80
C SER A 183 -1.00 -2.08 33.60
N GLU A 184 -0.77 -3.00 34.54
CA GLU A 184 0.41 -3.00 35.40
C GLU A 184 1.70 -3.19 34.59
N LYS A 185 1.69 -4.14 33.64
CA LYS A 185 2.84 -4.44 32.77
C LYS A 185 3.14 -3.29 31.82
N ALA A 186 2.12 -2.68 31.22
CA ALA A 186 2.28 -1.51 30.38
C ALA A 186 2.84 -0.31 31.17
N SER A 187 2.46 -0.17 32.46
CA SER A 187 3.00 0.88 33.35
C SER A 187 4.50 0.71 33.57
N ALA A 188 4.90 -0.52 33.91
CA ALA A 188 6.29 -0.85 34.16
C ALA A 188 7.13 -0.62 32.90
N LEU A 189 6.63 -1.08 31.75
CA LEU A 189 7.26 -0.88 30.44
C LEU A 189 7.50 0.61 30.14
N ILE A 190 6.47 1.45 30.28
CA ILE A 190 6.60 2.90 30.01
C ILE A 190 7.60 3.55 30.98
N LYS A 191 7.59 3.17 32.26
CA LYS A 191 8.60 3.63 33.24
C LYS A 191 10.01 3.29 32.81
N ASP A 192 10.23 2.06 32.36
CA ASP A 192 11.55 1.59 31.93
C ASP A 192 12.03 2.32 30.66
N ILE A 193 11.15 2.49 29.67
CA ILE A 193 11.43 3.28 28.46
C ILE A 193 11.83 4.71 28.82
N CYS A 194 11.08 5.35 29.72
CA CYS A 194 11.35 6.73 30.13
C CYS A 194 12.70 6.87 30.86
N ARG A 195 13.07 5.91 31.72
CA ARG A 195 14.39 5.90 32.38
C ARG A 195 15.53 5.76 31.38
N ASN A 196 15.37 4.87 30.38
CA ASN A 196 16.37 4.65 29.36
C ASN A 196 16.52 5.89 28.46
N LEU A 197 15.41 6.51 28.05
CA LEU A 197 15.40 7.76 27.30
C LEU A 197 16.11 8.88 28.05
N GLN A 198 15.81 9.05 29.35
CA GLN A 198 16.49 10.06 30.18
C GLN A 198 18.00 9.81 30.25
N THR A 199 18.40 8.54 30.42
CA THR A 199 19.82 8.17 30.50
C THR A 199 20.54 8.39 29.16
N ALA A 200 19.91 8.02 28.06
CA ALA A 200 20.44 8.21 26.71
C ALA A 200 20.57 9.69 26.34
N ALA A 201 19.54 10.49 26.62
CA ALA A 201 19.54 11.94 26.36
C ALA A 201 20.69 12.64 27.10
N LYS A 202 20.86 12.36 28.41
CA LYS A 202 21.96 12.90 29.23
C LYS A 202 23.36 12.54 28.72
N SER A 203 23.48 11.43 27.99
CA SER A 203 24.75 10.90 27.50
C SER A 203 25.19 11.51 26.17
N VAL A 204 24.28 12.08 25.37
CA VAL A 204 24.59 12.66 24.04
C VAL A 204 24.85 14.16 24.15
N GLU A 205 24.10 14.85 24.99
CA GLU A 205 24.27 16.27 25.31
C GLU A 205 23.84 16.44 26.78
N SER A 206 24.59 17.13 27.64
CA SER A 206 24.21 17.35 29.05
C SER A 206 22.90 18.15 29.20
N ILE A 207 21.76 17.49 29.03
CA ILE A 207 20.43 18.09 28.89
C ILE A 207 19.37 17.26 29.63
N ASP A 208 18.41 17.94 30.26
CA ASP A 208 17.29 17.37 31.00
C ASP A 208 16.04 17.12 30.12
N TYR A 209 15.14 16.25 30.60
CA TYR A 209 14.12 15.49 29.86
C TYR A 209 12.77 15.45 30.62
N THR A 210 11.59 15.47 29.95
CA THR A 210 10.25 15.51 30.61
C THR A 210 9.09 14.85 29.82
N GLU A 211 8.37 13.85 30.39
CA GLU A 211 7.51 12.80 29.72
C GLU A 211 6.40 12.10 30.62
N ALA A 212 5.72 11.00 30.20
CA ALA A 212 4.29 10.64 30.48
C ALA A 212 3.82 9.64 31.60
N ASP A 213 2.71 9.96 32.31
CA ASP A 213 1.89 9.23 33.35
C ASP A 213 2.52 8.16 34.25
N ALA A 214 2.95 7.02 33.71
CA ALA A 214 3.83 6.11 34.49
C ALA A 214 5.13 6.84 34.88
N ALA A 215 5.47 7.83 34.08
CA ALA A 215 6.53 8.79 34.24
C ALA A 215 6.15 10.03 35.07
N VAL A 216 4.90 10.30 35.46
CA VAL A 216 4.60 11.38 36.44
C VAL A 216 5.28 11.11 37.78
N SER A 217 5.34 9.83 38.19
CA SER A 217 6.13 9.40 39.37
C SER A 217 7.66 9.57 39.21
N VAL A 218 8.14 9.83 37.99
CA VAL A 218 9.56 10.00 37.64
C VAL A 218 9.86 11.46 37.23
N LEU A 219 8.87 12.25 36.78
CA LEU A 219 9.05 13.48 35.98
C LEU A 219 8.29 14.72 36.51
N GLY A 220 7.46 14.58 37.55
CA GLY A 220 6.78 15.69 38.24
C GLY A 220 5.46 16.17 37.58
N GLU A 221 4.88 17.26 38.11
CA GLU A 221 3.57 17.78 37.67
C GLU A 221 3.61 18.49 36.30
N MET A 222 2.69 18.13 35.38
CA MET A 222 2.52 18.76 34.07
C MET A 222 1.59 19.98 34.09
N ASP A 223 1.70 20.88 33.11
CA ASP A 223 0.84 22.06 33.00
C ASP A 223 -0.56 21.68 32.50
N ALA A 224 -0.65 20.85 31.47
CA ALA A 224 -1.93 20.28 31.05
C ALA A 224 -1.79 18.94 30.32
N TRP A 225 -2.84 18.13 30.43
CA TRP A 225 -3.10 16.92 29.67
C TRP A 225 -3.93 17.24 28.44
N ILE A 226 -3.39 16.99 27.25
CA ILE A 226 -4.08 17.24 26.00
C ILE A 226 -4.62 15.94 25.43
N ILE A 227 -5.92 15.89 25.13
CA ILE A 227 -6.58 14.74 24.52
C ILE A 227 -7.11 15.16 23.16
N CYS A 228 -6.53 14.58 22.11
CA CYS A 228 -6.79 14.97 20.71
C CYS A 228 -6.90 13.74 19.79
N PRO A 229 -8.03 13.02 19.81
CA PRO A 229 -8.20 11.76 19.08
C PRO A 229 -8.61 11.94 17.61
N PHE A 230 -8.61 13.17 17.08
CA PHE A 230 -8.96 13.43 15.69
C PHE A 230 -8.02 12.70 14.73
N PHE A 231 -8.60 12.00 13.74
CA PHE A 231 -7.85 11.28 12.72
C PHE A 231 -8.68 11.13 11.45
N LEU A 232 -8.37 11.94 10.44
CA LEU A 232 -9.20 12.08 9.24
C LEU A 232 -9.30 10.77 8.45
N GLN A 233 -8.17 10.10 8.19
CA GLN A 233 -8.07 8.90 7.37
C GLN A 233 -8.71 7.69 8.04
N GLY A 234 -8.80 7.68 9.37
CA GLY A 234 -9.57 6.70 10.14
C GLY A 234 -11.02 7.11 10.39
N GLY A 235 -11.49 8.22 9.80
CA GLY A 235 -12.85 8.71 9.94
C GLY A 235 -13.20 9.16 11.36
N ARG A 236 -12.24 9.67 12.14
CA ARG A 236 -12.44 10.06 13.54
C ARG A 236 -12.53 11.58 13.67
N TYR A 237 -13.65 12.05 14.21
CA TYR A 237 -13.95 13.48 14.34
C TYR A 237 -14.28 13.80 15.80
N THR A 238 -13.93 15.00 16.28
CA THR A 238 -14.33 15.46 17.61
C THR A 238 -15.03 16.80 17.45
N ILE A 239 -16.34 16.82 17.68
CA ILE A 239 -17.20 17.98 17.43
C ILE A 239 -18.07 18.18 18.68
N ASP A 240 -18.07 19.39 19.22
CA ASP A 240 -18.78 19.74 20.46
C ASP A 240 -18.50 18.77 21.62
N ASP A 241 -17.22 18.42 21.75
CA ASP A 241 -16.63 17.46 22.69
C ASP A 241 -17.09 16.00 22.51
N VAL A 242 -17.94 15.71 21.52
CA VAL A 242 -18.35 14.35 21.17
C VAL A 242 -17.41 13.77 20.12
N HIS A 243 -16.90 12.57 20.39
CA HIS A 243 -16.09 11.83 19.44
C HIS A 243 -16.96 10.94 18.55
N TYR A 244 -16.76 11.06 17.24
CA TYR A 244 -17.50 10.36 16.21
C TYR A 244 -16.61 9.49 15.35
N VAL A 245 -17.23 8.44 14.82
CA VAL A 245 -16.66 7.47 13.91
C VAL A 245 -17.48 7.51 12.64
N ALA A 246 -16.82 7.86 11.53
CA ALA A 246 -17.46 7.86 10.24
C ALA A 246 -17.67 6.42 9.76
N ASP A 247 -18.91 6.11 9.44
CA ASP A 247 -19.29 4.93 8.67
C ASP A 247 -20.00 5.42 7.41
N SER A 248 -19.29 5.38 6.28
CA SER A 248 -19.75 5.92 5.00
C SER A 248 -20.16 7.41 5.12
N ASP A 249 -21.44 7.73 4.94
CA ASP A 249 -22.01 9.08 5.03
C ASP A 249 -22.52 9.46 6.44
N LYS A 250 -22.29 8.61 7.44
CA LYS A 250 -22.81 8.77 8.80
C LYS A 250 -21.70 8.99 9.81
N LEU A 251 -21.95 9.88 10.78
CA LEU A 251 -21.15 10.04 11.99
C LEU A 251 -21.85 9.32 13.14
N VAL A 252 -21.24 8.21 13.57
CA VAL A 252 -21.73 7.39 14.69
C VAL A 252 -20.98 7.82 15.97
N PRO A 253 -21.69 8.17 17.06
CA PRO A 253 -21.04 8.44 18.35
C PRO A 253 -20.16 7.26 18.78
N ALA A 254 -18.94 7.53 19.24
CA ALA A 254 -17.94 6.49 19.49
C ALA A 254 -18.43 5.40 20.48
N GLY A 255 -19.16 5.79 21.52
CA GLY A 255 -19.76 4.89 22.51
C GLY A 255 -20.83 3.92 21.96
N ASP A 256 -21.33 4.16 20.75
CA ASP A 256 -22.33 3.31 20.09
C ASP A 256 -21.74 2.33 19.07
N THR A 257 -20.44 2.42 18.81
CA THR A 257 -19.73 1.58 17.84
C THR A 257 -19.38 0.20 18.40
N GLU A 258 -18.90 -0.71 17.56
CA GLU A 258 -18.32 -1.98 18.03
C GLU A 258 -17.09 -1.79 18.93
N PHE A 259 -16.32 -0.71 18.74
CA PHE A 259 -15.11 -0.41 19.53
C PHE A 259 -15.44 -0.18 21.01
N ALA A 260 -16.60 0.43 21.29
CA ALA A 260 -17.10 0.65 22.65
C ALA A 260 -17.49 -0.64 23.38
N LYS A 261 -17.75 -1.72 22.64
CA LYS A 261 -18.18 -3.03 23.17
C LYS A 261 -17.02 -4.01 23.35
N ASP A 262 -15.78 -3.57 23.15
CA ASP A 262 -14.61 -4.40 23.35
C ASP A 262 -14.58 -4.99 24.78
N ALA A 263 -14.29 -6.29 24.89
CA ALA A 263 -14.34 -7.00 26.16
C ALA A 263 -13.26 -6.53 27.15
N ALA A 264 -12.10 -6.13 26.65
CA ALA A 264 -10.99 -5.66 27.48
C ALA A 264 -10.99 -4.13 27.65
N PHE A 265 -11.47 -3.40 26.64
CA PHE A 265 -11.22 -1.98 26.43
C PHE A 265 -12.48 -1.16 26.15
N GLY A 266 -13.65 -1.72 26.41
CA GLY A 266 -14.92 -1.03 26.17
C GLY A 266 -15.08 0.30 26.92
N TYR A 267 -15.93 1.17 26.39
CA TYR A 267 -16.28 2.47 26.98
C TYR A 267 -17.74 2.79 26.69
N LYS A 268 -18.34 3.70 27.47
CA LYS A 268 -19.76 4.06 27.30
C LYS A 268 -19.96 5.46 26.76
N SER A 269 -19.22 6.45 27.27
CA SER A 269 -19.43 7.83 26.84
C SER A 269 -18.77 8.14 25.50
N SER A 270 -19.51 8.86 24.65
CA SER A 270 -18.99 9.47 23.43
C SER A 270 -18.52 10.91 23.66
N ASN A 271 -18.98 11.58 24.71
CA ASN A 271 -18.49 12.89 25.09
C ASN A 271 -17.14 12.72 25.80
N LEU A 272 -16.08 13.34 25.27
CA LEU A 272 -14.72 13.12 25.76
C LEU A 272 -14.51 13.64 27.19
N ARG A 273 -15.29 14.60 27.67
CA ARG A 273 -15.22 15.07 29.06
C ARG A 273 -15.79 14.03 30.02
N GLU A 274 -16.96 13.50 29.69
CA GLU A 274 -17.58 12.39 30.43
C GLU A 274 -16.75 11.11 30.33
N TRP A 275 -16.14 10.86 29.17
CA TRP A 275 -15.22 9.75 28.99
C TRP A 275 -14.00 9.90 29.90
N VAL A 276 -13.42 11.10 30.05
CA VAL A 276 -12.35 11.32 31.05
C VAL A 276 -12.82 10.97 32.46
N GLU A 277 -14.03 11.35 32.85
CA GLU A 277 -14.60 10.99 34.15
C GLU A 277 -14.79 9.48 34.31
N GLU A 278 -15.39 8.82 33.31
CA GLU A 278 -15.57 7.36 33.26
C GLU A 278 -14.25 6.64 33.50
N LYS A 279 -13.19 7.08 32.81
CA LYS A 279 -11.91 6.37 32.76
C LYS A 279 -10.94 6.73 33.87
N THR A 280 -11.17 7.87 34.52
CA THR A 280 -10.48 8.20 35.76
C THR A 280 -11.16 7.59 36.99
N GLY A 281 -12.33 6.95 36.83
CA GLY A 281 -13.15 6.45 37.94
C GLY A 281 -13.73 7.58 38.78
N GLY A 282 -14.05 8.72 38.16
CA GLY A 282 -14.56 9.92 38.82
C GLY A 282 -13.50 10.84 39.43
N ARG A 283 -12.21 10.48 39.40
CA ARG A 283 -11.13 11.31 39.97
C ARG A 283 -11.00 12.67 39.27
N ILE A 284 -11.32 12.74 37.99
CA ILE A 284 -11.49 14.01 37.26
C ILE A 284 -12.95 14.11 36.81
N PRO A 285 -13.76 14.99 37.42
CA PRO A 285 -15.13 15.18 36.98
C PRO A 285 -15.17 15.88 35.61
N ALA A 286 -16.14 15.56 34.76
CA ALA A 286 -16.30 16.12 33.42
C ALA A 286 -16.37 17.67 33.43
N SER A 287 -16.90 18.26 34.50
CA SER A 287 -16.99 19.72 34.69
C SER A 287 -15.63 20.41 34.86
N ARG A 288 -14.60 19.67 35.29
CA ARG A 288 -13.21 20.17 35.39
C ARG A 288 -12.42 19.99 34.10
N VAL A 289 -12.94 19.23 33.14
CA VAL A 289 -12.31 19.05 31.84
C VAL A 289 -12.62 20.25 30.96
N THR A 290 -11.57 20.92 30.50
CA THR A 290 -11.67 22.05 29.57
C THR A 290 -11.65 21.56 28.13
N SER A 291 -12.05 22.39 27.18
CA SER A 291 -11.84 22.08 25.76
C SER A 291 -11.47 23.29 24.93
N ILE A 292 -10.87 23.00 23.77
CA ILE A 292 -10.65 23.90 22.65
C ILE A 292 -11.68 23.52 21.59
N SER A 293 -12.57 24.46 21.27
CA SER A 293 -13.66 24.25 20.32
C SER A 293 -13.22 24.52 18.88
N ILE A 294 -13.96 23.97 17.92
CA ILE A 294 -13.75 24.26 16.49
C ILE A 294 -13.92 25.75 16.21
N GLN A 295 -14.82 26.43 16.90
CA GLN A 295 -15.02 27.88 16.78
C GLN A 295 -13.77 28.65 17.19
N LEU A 296 -13.08 28.25 18.27
CA LEU A 296 -11.83 28.87 18.68
C LEU A 296 -10.74 28.66 17.61
N LEU A 297 -10.61 27.44 17.08
CA LEU A 297 -9.64 27.10 16.04
C LEU A 297 -9.87 27.88 14.75
N ARG A 298 -11.12 27.93 14.29
CA ARG A 298 -11.49 28.48 12.98
C ARG A 298 -11.73 29.99 12.96
N LYS A 299 -12.08 30.61 14.10
CA LYS A 299 -12.29 32.07 14.19
C LYS A 299 -11.18 32.81 14.94
N GLY A 300 -10.58 32.17 15.93
CA GLY A 300 -9.51 32.76 16.75
C GLY A 300 -8.10 32.44 16.26
N GLY A 301 -7.93 31.35 15.51
CA GLY A 301 -6.65 30.97 14.93
C GLY A 301 -5.57 30.61 15.97
N THR A 302 -4.32 30.66 15.53
CA THR A 302 -3.13 30.24 16.29
C THR A 302 -2.97 31.01 17.61
N ASP A 303 -3.20 32.32 17.59
CA ASP A 303 -2.99 33.19 18.76
C ASP A 303 -4.02 32.94 19.86
N ALA A 304 -5.29 32.73 19.50
CA ALA A 304 -6.33 32.41 20.48
C ALA A 304 -6.11 31.03 21.13
N VAL A 305 -5.59 30.06 20.37
CA VAL A 305 -5.18 28.76 20.94
C VAL A 305 -4.03 28.95 21.93
N PHE A 306 -3.02 29.71 21.56
CA PHE A 306 -1.88 30.04 22.42
C PHE A 306 -2.35 30.66 23.74
N GLU A 307 -3.15 31.73 23.69
CA GLU A 307 -3.69 32.39 24.87
C GLU A 307 -4.51 31.42 25.75
N ARG A 308 -5.33 30.59 25.11
CA ARG A 308 -6.13 29.59 25.81
C ARG A 308 -5.25 28.60 26.57
N LEU A 309 -4.23 28.03 25.93
CA LEU A 309 -3.28 27.11 26.57
C LEU A 309 -2.47 27.79 27.69
N CYS A 310 -2.11 29.06 27.52
CA CYS A 310 -1.46 29.87 28.55
C CYS A 310 -2.36 30.10 29.77
N SER A 311 -3.68 30.24 29.58
CA SER A 311 -4.65 30.45 30.66
C SER A 311 -4.99 29.20 31.48
N LEU A 312 -4.62 28.00 31.00
CA LEU A 312 -4.97 26.75 31.67
C LEU A 312 -4.27 26.62 33.04
N PRO A 313 -5.02 26.29 34.12
CA PRO A 313 -4.42 25.94 35.41
C PRO A 313 -3.52 24.71 35.28
N LYS A 314 -2.44 24.67 36.07
CA LYS A 314 -1.51 23.54 36.11
C LYS A 314 -2.23 22.24 36.50
N GLY A 315 -1.95 21.16 35.78
CA GLY A 315 -2.58 19.85 35.96
C GLY A 315 -3.97 19.72 35.36
N SER A 316 -4.41 20.68 34.52
CA SER A 316 -5.71 20.61 33.86
C SER A 316 -5.75 19.53 32.77
N THR A 317 -6.95 19.04 32.44
CA THR A 317 -7.19 18.20 31.27
C THR A 317 -7.95 19.02 30.23
N CYS A 318 -7.49 18.95 28.98
CA CYS A 318 -8.01 19.71 27.86
C CYS A 318 -8.32 18.80 26.67
N ILE A 319 -9.56 18.83 26.18
CA ILE A 319 -9.98 18.16 24.96
C ILE A 319 -9.80 19.09 23.77
N VAL A 320 -9.32 18.55 22.65
CA VAL A 320 -9.23 19.28 21.38
C VAL A 320 -10.27 18.76 20.42
N ASN A 321 -11.13 19.67 19.97
CA ASN A 321 -12.11 19.39 18.91
C ASN A 321 -11.45 19.63 17.55
N ALA A 322 -11.78 18.79 16.57
CA ALA A 322 -11.38 18.99 15.19
C ALA A 322 -12.23 18.18 14.23
N ALA A 323 -12.41 18.75 13.04
CA ALA A 323 -13.11 18.10 11.95
C ALA A 323 -12.32 18.13 10.63
N SER A 324 -11.13 18.73 10.63
CA SER A 324 -10.23 18.85 9.48
C SER A 324 -8.76 18.82 9.92
N GLU A 325 -7.87 18.52 8.98
CA GLU A 325 -6.42 18.65 9.22
C GLU A 325 -6.01 20.11 9.47
N ARG A 326 -6.75 21.08 8.90
CA ARG A 326 -6.51 22.51 9.13
C ARG A 326 -6.76 22.91 10.59
N ASP A 327 -7.80 22.36 11.22
CA ASP A 327 -8.07 22.55 12.66
C ASP A 327 -6.89 22.05 13.51
N MET A 328 -6.30 20.92 13.12
CA MET A 328 -5.11 20.37 13.79
C MET A 328 -3.87 21.23 13.59
N ALA A 329 -3.67 21.78 12.39
CA ALA A 329 -2.55 22.67 12.10
C ALA A 329 -2.60 23.94 12.95
N VAL A 330 -3.77 24.56 13.08
CA VAL A 330 -3.96 25.72 13.96
C VAL A 330 -3.67 25.37 15.41
N PHE A 331 -4.19 24.23 15.89
CA PHE A 331 -3.94 23.78 17.25
C PHE A 331 -2.45 23.52 17.52
N ALA A 332 -1.78 22.80 16.63
CA ALA A 332 -0.37 22.47 16.74
C ALA A 332 0.51 23.74 16.74
N ALA A 333 0.25 24.69 15.84
CA ALA A 333 0.96 25.96 15.81
C ALA A 333 0.81 26.73 17.13
N GLY A 334 -0.42 26.82 17.66
CA GLY A 334 -0.69 27.51 18.93
C GLY A 334 -0.01 26.82 20.12
N MET A 335 0.03 25.49 20.12
CA MET A 335 0.77 24.72 21.13
C MET A 335 2.28 24.95 21.03
N ILE A 336 2.86 24.92 19.83
CA ILE A 336 4.30 25.15 19.62
C ILE A 336 4.67 26.53 20.14
N LYS A 337 3.87 27.55 19.78
CA LYS A 337 4.01 28.91 20.28
C LYS A 337 3.96 28.95 21.81
N ALA A 338 3.02 28.23 22.43
CA ALA A 338 2.88 28.17 23.89
C ALA A 338 4.10 27.52 24.59
N THR A 339 4.73 26.55 23.95
CA THR A 339 5.95 25.91 24.46
C THR A 339 7.22 26.72 24.20
N ALA A 340 7.26 27.50 23.11
CA ALA A 340 8.45 28.25 22.66
C ALA A 340 8.54 29.66 23.25
N GLU A 341 7.41 30.41 23.31
CA GLU A 341 7.45 31.86 23.56
C GLU A 341 7.23 32.28 25.02
N LEU A 342 6.64 31.45 25.90
CA LEU A 342 6.43 31.82 27.30
C LEU A 342 6.62 30.64 28.29
N LYS A 343 7.72 30.70 29.05
CA LYS A 343 7.95 29.97 30.31
C LYS A 343 8.07 28.43 30.24
N GLY A 344 8.20 27.83 29.06
CA GLY A 344 8.47 26.39 28.93
C GLY A 344 7.34 25.51 29.48
N LYS A 345 6.08 25.87 29.25
CA LYS A 345 4.93 25.03 29.63
C LYS A 345 5.10 23.61 29.09
N ARG A 346 4.79 22.63 29.93
CA ARG A 346 4.94 21.21 29.64
C ARG A 346 3.58 20.56 29.46
N PHE A 347 3.30 20.19 28.22
CA PHE A 347 2.08 19.47 27.86
C PHE A 347 2.37 18.01 27.66
N LEU A 348 1.42 17.19 28.07
CA LEU A 348 1.43 15.78 27.77
C LEU A 348 0.26 15.45 26.87
N CYS A 349 0.60 15.01 25.65
CA CYS A 349 -0.37 14.84 24.59
C CYS A 349 -0.71 13.36 24.42
N ARG A 350 -2.01 13.09 24.38
CA ARG A 350 -2.59 11.82 24.02
C ARG A 350 -3.42 12.02 22.76
N THR A 351 -2.92 11.54 21.64
CA THR A 351 -3.39 11.99 20.33
C THR A 351 -3.53 10.83 19.36
N ALA A 352 -4.21 11.01 18.24
CA ALA A 352 -4.10 10.09 17.12
C ALA A 352 -3.02 10.56 16.11
N ALA A 353 -2.84 9.80 15.02
CA ALA A 353 -1.73 9.99 14.08
C ALA A 353 -1.67 11.41 13.46
N SER A 354 -2.81 12.01 13.10
CA SER A 354 -2.86 13.34 12.45
C SER A 354 -2.16 14.43 13.27
N PHE A 355 -2.21 14.36 14.60
CA PHE A 355 -1.54 15.37 15.43
C PHE A 355 -0.01 15.29 15.31
N VAL A 356 0.56 14.08 15.26
CA VAL A 356 2.02 13.90 15.23
C VAL A 356 2.60 14.51 13.96
N SER A 357 2.07 14.14 12.79
CA SER A 357 2.50 14.68 11.49
C SER A 357 2.39 16.20 11.45
N THR A 358 1.28 16.73 11.94
CA THR A 358 1.03 18.17 11.98
C THR A 358 1.99 18.88 12.92
N ARG A 359 2.23 18.34 14.12
CA ARG A 359 3.12 18.92 15.15
C ARG A 359 4.55 19.07 14.68
N ILE A 360 5.01 18.24 13.76
CA ILE A 360 6.37 18.30 13.18
C ILE A 360 6.40 18.94 11.79
N GLY A 361 5.25 19.39 11.27
CA GLY A 361 5.13 20.07 9.97
C GLY A 361 5.35 19.16 8.77
N ILE A 362 4.95 17.88 8.86
CA ILE A 362 5.00 16.96 7.72
C ILE A 362 3.94 17.34 6.69
N VAL A 363 4.36 17.42 5.42
CA VAL A 363 3.48 17.61 4.27
C VAL A 363 3.08 16.23 3.72
N PRO A 364 1.79 15.95 3.51
CA PRO A 364 1.37 14.65 2.96
C PRO A 364 2.02 14.32 1.62
N LYS A 365 2.41 13.05 1.43
CA LYS A 365 2.87 12.51 0.15
C LYS A 365 1.76 11.69 -0.51
N ALA A 366 1.78 11.60 -1.83
CA ALA A 366 0.98 10.62 -2.55
C ALA A 366 1.35 9.19 -2.13
N PRO A 367 0.43 8.21 -2.23
CA PRO A 367 0.74 6.82 -1.95
C PRO A 367 1.95 6.33 -2.77
N ILE A 368 2.86 5.64 -2.10
CA ILE A 368 4.09 5.10 -2.68
C ILE A 368 3.78 3.78 -3.39
N LEU A 369 4.27 3.65 -4.62
CA LEU A 369 4.18 2.44 -5.44
C LEU A 369 5.51 1.69 -5.45
N PRO A 370 5.52 0.38 -5.77
CA PRO A 370 6.75 -0.41 -5.81
C PRO A 370 7.88 0.19 -6.66
N LYS A 371 7.53 0.81 -7.79
CA LYS A 371 8.48 1.48 -8.70
C LYS A 371 9.22 2.63 -8.03
N ASP A 372 8.58 3.34 -7.10
CA ASP A 372 9.17 4.50 -6.39
C ASP A 372 10.25 4.05 -5.38
N LEU A 373 10.21 2.77 -4.98
CA LEU A 373 11.20 2.14 -4.12
C LEU A 373 12.27 1.35 -4.90
N GLY A 374 12.22 1.34 -6.23
CA GLY A 374 13.17 0.58 -7.07
C GLY A 374 13.03 -0.94 -6.95
N ILE A 375 11.85 -1.44 -6.61
CA ILE A 375 11.54 -2.88 -6.50
C ILE A 375 11.37 -3.48 -7.90
N ASN A 376 12.45 -3.49 -8.68
CA ASN A 376 12.43 -3.98 -10.07
C ASN A 376 13.18 -5.33 -10.19
N LYS A 377 14.01 -5.68 -9.19
CA LYS A 377 14.94 -6.83 -9.25
C LYS A 377 14.45 -8.07 -8.50
N GLU A 378 13.72 -7.90 -7.40
CA GLU A 378 13.20 -9.03 -6.61
C GLU A 378 12.05 -9.74 -7.35
N LYS A 379 12.30 -10.99 -7.76
CA LYS A 379 11.34 -11.78 -8.56
C LYS A 379 10.32 -12.56 -7.71
N ASN A 380 10.54 -12.69 -6.41
CA ASN A 380 9.69 -13.48 -5.53
C ASN A 380 8.30 -12.83 -5.36
N GLY A 381 7.33 -13.62 -4.89
CA GLY A 381 6.01 -13.12 -4.52
C GLY A 381 6.05 -12.15 -3.34
N GLY A 382 4.99 -11.37 -3.17
CA GLY A 382 4.67 -10.66 -1.94
C GLY A 382 4.07 -11.58 -0.88
N LEU A 383 4.26 -11.26 0.40
CA LEU A 383 3.68 -11.99 1.52
C LEU A 383 2.62 -11.12 2.21
N ILE A 384 1.38 -11.60 2.27
CA ILE A 384 0.26 -10.94 2.94
C ILE A 384 -0.12 -11.79 4.15
N VAL A 385 -0.14 -11.22 5.34
CA VAL A 385 -0.49 -11.94 6.58
C VAL A 385 -1.64 -11.25 7.30
N VAL A 386 -2.74 -11.98 7.51
CA VAL A 386 -3.97 -11.48 8.14
C VAL A 386 -4.31 -12.32 9.37
N GLY A 387 -4.08 -11.77 10.56
CA GLY A 387 -4.31 -12.48 11.82
C GLY A 387 -5.61 -12.12 12.56
N SER A 388 -6.26 -11.01 12.22
CA SER A 388 -7.41 -10.51 13.00
C SER A 388 -8.77 -11.00 12.48
N TYR A 389 -9.65 -11.41 13.41
CA TYR A 389 -11.07 -11.62 13.14
C TYR A 389 -11.88 -10.38 13.51
N VAL A 390 -12.28 -9.60 12.49
CA VAL A 390 -13.22 -8.48 12.61
C VAL A 390 -14.09 -8.50 11.34
N PRO A 391 -15.40 -8.24 11.39
CA PRO A 391 -16.28 -8.27 10.21
C PRO A 391 -15.74 -7.45 9.04
N LYS A 392 -15.15 -6.27 9.31
CA LYS A 392 -14.49 -5.43 8.31
C LYS A 392 -13.30 -6.12 7.64
N THR A 393 -12.40 -6.72 8.44
CA THR A 393 -11.26 -7.49 7.92
C THR A 393 -11.74 -8.68 7.08
N THR A 394 -12.80 -9.38 7.49
CA THR A 394 -13.36 -10.51 6.72
C THR A 394 -13.82 -10.06 5.34
N LYS A 395 -14.62 -8.99 5.27
CA LYS A 395 -15.07 -8.40 3.99
C LYS A 395 -13.90 -7.99 3.09
N GLN A 396 -12.86 -7.39 3.67
CA GLN A 396 -11.66 -7.00 2.93
C GLN A 396 -10.88 -8.21 2.36
N VAL A 397 -10.85 -9.32 3.08
CA VAL A 397 -10.21 -10.57 2.62
C VAL A 397 -11.05 -11.26 1.54
N GLU A 398 -12.37 -11.28 1.68
CA GLU A 398 -13.29 -11.81 0.67
C GLU A 398 -13.13 -11.06 -0.66
N GLU A 399 -13.13 -9.72 -0.60
CA GLU A 399 -12.92 -8.87 -1.77
C GLU A 399 -11.53 -9.06 -2.38
N LEU A 400 -10.49 -9.19 -1.56
CA LEU A 400 -9.14 -9.51 -2.02
C LEU A 400 -9.11 -10.84 -2.79
N ARG A 401 -9.72 -11.90 -2.25
CA ARG A 401 -9.78 -13.22 -2.91
C ARG A 401 -10.56 -13.15 -4.23
N LEU A 402 -11.67 -12.43 -4.26
CA LEU A 402 -12.48 -12.23 -5.46
C LEU A 402 -11.72 -11.49 -6.56
N GLN A 403 -11.05 -10.39 -6.19
CA GLN A 403 -10.39 -9.51 -7.15
C GLN A 403 -9.00 -9.96 -7.58
N CYS A 404 -8.28 -10.69 -6.73
CA CYS A 404 -6.87 -11.04 -6.93
C CYS A 404 -6.62 -12.56 -6.99
N GLY A 405 -7.65 -13.40 -7.03
CA GLY A 405 -7.51 -14.86 -6.97
C GLY A 405 -6.63 -15.49 -8.06
N GLN A 406 -6.44 -14.82 -9.20
CA GLN A 406 -5.54 -15.27 -10.27
C GLN A 406 -4.06 -15.03 -9.97
N ILE A 407 -3.74 -14.00 -9.18
CA ILE A 407 -2.37 -13.58 -8.85
C ILE A 407 -1.97 -13.91 -7.40
N LEU A 408 -2.94 -14.28 -6.56
CA LEU A 408 -2.80 -14.51 -5.13
C LEU A 408 -3.08 -15.97 -4.76
N ARG A 409 -2.15 -16.62 -4.06
CA ARG A 409 -2.38 -17.94 -3.44
C ARG A 409 -2.74 -17.77 -1.97
N SER A 410 -3.88 -18.35 -1.56
CA SER A 410 -4.34 -18.27 -0.17
C SER A 410 -4.03 -19.56 0.58
N ILE A 411 -3.46 -19.43 1.77
CA ILE A 411 -3.25 -20.51 2.74
C ILE A 411 -4.03 -20.15 4.00
N GLU A 412 -4.98 -21.00 4.35
CA GLU A 412 -5.80 -20.82 5.54
C GLU A 412 -5.33 -21.75 6.65
N VAL A 413 -4.90 -21.14 7.76
CA VAL A 413 -4.38 -21.85 8.94
C VAL A 413 -5.59 -22.36 9.73
N THR A 414 -6.11 -23.51 9.31
CA THR A 414 -7.44 -24.01 9.72
C THR A 414 -7.39 -24.82 11.02
N GLN A 415 -6.22 -25.36 11.39
CA GLN A 415 -6.11 -26.32 12.50
C GLN A 415 -5.72 -25.74 13.86
N ILE A 416 -5.34 -24.45 13.95
CA ILE A 416 -4.85 -23.88 15.22
C ILE A 416 -5.97 -23.55 16.21
N LEU A 417 -7.21 -23.44 15.74
CA LEU A 417 -8.35 -22.95 16.53
C LEU A 417 -9.62 -23.77 16.40
N SER A 418 -9.61 -24.94 15.76
CA SER A 418 -10.86 -25.69 15.58
C SER A 418 -11.52 -25.96 16.94
N PHE A 419 -12.86 -25.91 16.92
CA PHE A 419 -13.88 -26.09 17.96
C PHE A 419 -13.51 -26.94 19.21
N PHE A 420 -12.52 -27.82 19.09
CA PHE A 420 -11.90 -28.55 20.18
C PHE A 420 -11.22 -27.67 21.24
N PHE A 421 -10.71 -26.48 20.92
CA PHE A 421 -9.96 -25.69 21.93
C PHE A 421 -10.83 -25.20 23.10
N LEU A 422 -12.11 -24.89 22.85
CA LEU A 422 -13.04 -24.47 23.91
C LEU A 422 -13.58 -25.67 24.71
N LEU A 423 -13.71 -26.85 24.09
CA LEU A 423 -14.06 -28.10 24.76
C LEU A 423 -12.87 -28.62 25.61
N PHE A 424 -11.64 -28.39 25.15
CA PHE A 424 -10.39 -28.77 25.81
C PHE A 424 -10.08 -27.92 27.05
N LEU A 425 -10.47 -26.64 27.07
CA LEU A 425 -10.34 -25.81 28.27
C LEU A 425 -11.30 -26.24 29.41
N LEU A 426 -12.40 -26.93 29.06
CA LEU A 426 -13.39 -27.46 30.00
C LEU A 426 -13.13 -28.91 30.42
N MET A 427 -12.30 -29.67 29.70
CA MET A 427 -11.99 -31.07 30.01
C MET A 427 -10.48 -31.28 30.17
N LYS A 428 -10.07 -31.61 31.41
CA LYS A 428 -8.73 -32.09 31.74
C LYS A 428 -8.32 -33.28 30.85
N ILE A 429 -7.09 -33.19 30.32
CA ILE A 429 -6.17 -34.27 29.90
C ILE A 429 -6.63 -35.08 28.68
N ALA A 430 -6.02 -34.78 27.52
CA ALA A 430 -5.42 -35.72 26.53
C ALA A 430 -5.67 -35.31 25.06
N MET A 431 -4.54 -35.08 24.35
CA MET A 431 -4.33 -35.24 22.90
C MET A 431 -4.96 -34.21 21.93
N LYS A 432 -4.28 -33.07 21.79
CA LYS A 432 -3.54 -32.72 20.55
C LYS A 432 -2.16 -32.20 20.95
N SER A 433 -1.12 -32.59 20.23
CA SER A 433 0.26 -32.55 20.70
C SER A 433 1.02 -31.32 20.16
N VAL A 434 2.10 -30.90 20.82
CA VAL A 434 2.98 -29.79 20.36
C VAL A 434 3.48 -30.04 18.93
N GLU A 435 3.62 -31.32 18.58
CA GLU A 435 4.06 -31.82 17.28
C GLU A 435 3.05 -31.49 16.17
N GLU A 436 1.73 -31.58 16.39
CA GLU A 436 0.73 -31.21 15.37
C GLU A 436 0.76 -29.71 15.04
N ARG A 437 0.96 -28.86 16.06
CA ARG A 437 1.12 -27.41 15.87
C ARG A 437 2.37 -27.12 15.04
N GLU A 438 3.49 -27.77 15.37
CA GLU A 438 4.75 -27.60 14.68
C GLU A 438 4.70 -28.11 13.23
N GLU A 439 3.98 -29.21 12.99
CA GLU A 439 3.73 -29.77 11.65
C GLU A 439 2.92 -28.80 10.79
N GLU A 440 1.80 -28.27 11.29
CA GLU A 440 0.96 -27.32 10.55
C GLU A 440 1.71 -26.01 10.25
N ILE A 441 2.50 -25.52 11.22
CA ILE A 441 3.36 -24.35 11.06
C ILE A 441 4.40 -24.61 9.96
N SER A 442 5.07 -25.76 10.00
CA SER A 442 6.11 -26.12 9.03
C SER A 442 5.51 -26.30 7.63
N LYS A 443 4.40 -27.02 7.51
CA LYS A 443 3.65 -27.19 6.25
C LYS A 443 3.20 -25.85 5.66
N THR A 444 2.65 -24.96 6.49
CA THR A 444 2.21 -23.64 6.03
C THR A 444 3.39 -22.81 5.52
N ALA A 445 4.52 -22.82 6.25
CA ALA A 445 5.72 -22.12 5.85
C ALA A 445 6.32 -22.68 4.54
N GLU A 446 6.38 -24.00 4.39
CA GLU A 446 6.85 -24.68 3.17
C GLU A 446 5.99 -24.34 1.95
N MET A 447 4.66 -24.37 2.11
CA MET A 447 3.73 -23.97 1.05
C MET A 447 3.93 -22.50 0.67
N ALA A 448 4.08 -21.63 1.65
CA ALA A 448 4.34 -20.21 1.41
C ALA A 448 5.68 -20.00 0.67
N ASP A 449 6.75 -20.70 1.08
CA ASP A 449 8.05 -20.65 0.39
C ASP A 449 7.94 -21.10 -1.07
N CYS A 450 7.22 -22.19 -1.33
CA CYS A 450 6.97 -22.67 -2.69
C CYS A 450 6.25 -21.62 -3.56
N PHE A 451 5.20 -20.99 -3.05
CA PHE A 451 4.47 -19.96 -3.79
C PHE A 451 5.29 -18.68 -4.00
N LEU A 452 6.02 -18.23 -2.99
CA LEU A 452 6.90 -17.06 -3.09
C LEU A 452 8.01 -17.28 -4.14
N ARG A 453 8.66 -18.47 -4.17
CA ARG A 453 9.65 -18.83 -5.20
C ARG A 453 9.03 -18.95 -6.60
N ALA A 454 7.79 -19.41 -6.68
CA ALA A 454 7.01 -19.45 -7.91
C ALA A 454 6.50 -18.05 -8.34
N ARG A 455 6.98 -16.97 -7.72
CA ARG A 455 6.65 -15.58 -8.04
C ARG A 455 5.16 -15.24 -7.83
N LYS A 456 4.46 -16.00 -6.97
CA LYS A 456 3.04 -15.76 -6.66
C LYS A 456 2.92 -15.05 -5.32
N ASP A 457 2.17 -13.95 -5.30
CA ASP A 457 1.82 -13.30 -4.05
C ASP A 457 1.02 -14.28 -3.18
N THR A 458 1.33 -14.34 -1.89
CA THR A 458 0.84 -15.38 -0.98
C THR A 458 0.14 -14.75 0.21
N LEU A 459 -1.13 -15.09 0.41
CA LEU A 459 -1.94 -14.71 1.56
C LEU A 459 -1.94 -15.83 2.59
N ILE A 460 -1.46 -15.55 3.79
CA ILE A 460 -1.61 -16.39 4.98
C ILE A 460 -2.67 -15.75 5.86
N LEU A 461 -3.74 -16.50 6.17
CA LEU A 461 -4.80 -16.04 7.06
C LEU A 461 -5.15 -17.08 8.12
N THR A 462 -5.60 -16.59 9.26
CA THR A 462 -6.19 -17.41 10.32
C THR A 462 -7.66 -17.72 10.02
N SER A 463 -8.21 -18.76 10.67
CA SER A 463 -9.65 -19.09 10.60
C SER A 463 -10.55 -17.86 10.78
N ARG A 464 -11.66 -17.85 10.05
CA ARG A 464 -12.67 -16.78 10.08
C ARG A 464 -13.85 -17.09 11.03
N GLU A 465 -13.61 -17.83 12.10
CA GLU A 465 -14.57 -18.00 13.19
C GLU A 465 -14.13 -17.15 14.40
N LEU A 466 -15.05 -16.35 14.97
CA LEU A 466 -14.75 -15.59 16.19
C LEU A 466 -14.70 -16.53 17.39
N ILE A 467 -13.57 -16.57 18.08
CA ILE A 467 -13.43 -17.26 19.35
C ILE A 467 -13.08 -16.24 20.42
N THR A 468 -14.04 -15.93 21.30
CA THR A 468 -13.84 -15.06 22.46
C THR A 468 -13.81 -15.88 23.74
N GLY A 469 -12.88 -15.57 24.64
CA GLY A 469 -12.85 -16.13 25.99
C GLY A 469 -14.03 -15.62 26.85
N LYS A 470 -14.26 -16.25 28.00
CA LYS A 470 -15.25 -15.78 28.99
C LYS A 470 -14.77 -14.53 29.73
N THR A 471 -13.46 -14.30 29.74
CA THR A 471 -12.82 -13.13 30.36
C THR A 471 -11.93 -12.37 29.36
N PRO A 472 -11.62 -11.08 29.62
CA PRO A 472 -10.67 -10.32 28.81
C PRO A 472 -9.28 -10.96 28.73
N SER A 473 -8.81 -11.52 29.85
CA SER A 473 -7.52 -12.22 29.94
C SER A 473 -7.48 -13.48 29.08
N GLU A 474 -8.55 -14.28 29.08
CA GLU A 474 -8.66 -15.47 28.20
C GLU A 474 -8.68 -15.07 26.71
N SER A 475 -9.37 -13.98 26.37
CA SER A 475 -9.41 -13.48 24.99
C SER A 475 -8.04 -12.98 24.51
N LEU A 476 -7.27 -12.32 25.40
CA LEU A 476 -5.87 -11.95 25.14
C LEU A 476 -4.97 -13.18 24.94
N GLU A 477 -5.15 -14.24 25.72
CA GLU A 477 -4.35 -15.47 25.60
C GLU A 477 -4.60 -16.18 24.26
N ILE A 478 -5.85 -16.20 23.77
CA ILE A 478 -6.20 -16.73 22.45
C ILE A 478 -5.49 -15.92 21.36
N ASN A 479 -5.59 -14.58 21.40
CA ASN A 479 -4.91 -13.71 20.45
C ASN A 479 -3.39 -13.91 20.45
N PHE A 480 -2.79 -14.13 21.62
CA PHE A 480 -1.36 -14.41 21.76
C PHE A 480 -0.96 -15.73 21.06
N LYS A 481 -1.72 -16.81 21.26
CA LYS A 481 -1.45 -18.12 20.62
C LYS A 481 -1.54 -18.06 19.10
N VAL A 482 -2.52 -17.30 18.59
CA VAL A 482 -2.68 -17.07 17.16
C VAL A 482 -1.53 -16.26 16.59
N SER A 483 -1.19 -15.15 17.26
CA SER A 483 -0.07 -14.29 16.85
C SER A 483 1.27 -15.04 16.88
N SER A 484 1.52 -15.86 17.91
CA SER A 484 2.77 -16.62 18.03
C SER A 484 2.92 -17.67 16.92
N ALA A 485 1.84 -18.34 16.52
CA ALA A 485 1.87 -19.25 15.40
C ALA A 485 2.17 -18.55 14.06
N LEU A 486 1.55 -17.38 13.81
CA LEU A 486 1.85 -16.59 12.62
C LEU A 486 3.30 -16.11 12.60
N VAL A 487 3.84 -15.71 13.76
CA VAL A 487 5.26 -15.38 13.91
C VAL A 487 6.14 -16.57 13.56
N GLU A 488 5.87 -17.75 14.10
CA GLU A 488 6.64 -18.97 13.83
C GLU A 488 6.58 -19.38 12.35
N ILE A 489 5.42 -19.29 11.71
CA ILE A 489 5.26 -19.51 10.26
C ILE A 489 6.17 -18.56 9.48
N VAL A 490 6.06 -17.24 9.74
CA VAL A 490 6.86 -16.24 9.02
C VAL A 490 8.35 -16.43 9.28
N ARG A 491 8.77 -16.80 10.51
CA ARG A 491 10.18 -17.14 10.86
C ARG A 491 10.74 -18.35 10.10
N LYS A 492 9.88 -19.26 9.63
CA LYS A 492 10.30 -20.45 8.86
C LYS A 492 10.36 -20.21 7.35
N ILE A 493 9.66 -19.18 6.83
CA ILE A 493 9.71 -18.82 5.39
C ILE A 493 11.11 -18.32 5.03
N THR A 494 11.88 -19.10 4.28
CA THR A 494 13.28 -18.75 3.94
C THR A 494 13.38 -17.80 2.75
N THR A 495 12.37 -17.80 1.89
CA THR A 495 12.32 -17.00 0.66
C THR A 495 12.07 -15.53 1.00
N LYS A 496 12.99 -14.65 0.64
CA LYS A 496 12.84 -13.19 0.78
C LYS A 496 11.61 -12.71 -0.02
N PRO A 497 10.53 -12.24 0.62
CA PRO A 497 9.37 -11.71 -0.09
C PRO A 497 9.71 -10.36 -0.76
N ARG A 498 9.01 -10.04 -1.87
CA ARG A 498 9.15 -8.73 -2.54
C ARG A 498 8.69 -7.56 -1.66
N TYR A 499 7.60 -7.79 -0.94
CA TYR A 499 7.05 -6.91 0.10
C TYR A 499 6.32 -7.78 1.11
N ILE A 500 6.10 -7.25 2.31
CA ILE A 500 5.31 -7.90 3.34
C ILE A 500 4.17 -6.96 3.72
N LEU A 501 2.93 -7.43 3.73
CA LEU A 501 1.77 -6.71 4.21
C LEU A 501 1.20 -7.45 5.41
N ALA A 502 1.20 -6.81 6.58
CA ALA A 502 0.58 -7.35 7.78
C ALA A 502 -0.71 -6.58 8.09
N LYS A 503 -1.81 -7.29 8.34
CA LYS A 503 -3.09 -6.67 8.67
C LYS A 503 -3.53 -6.93 10.11
N GLY A 504 -3.78 -5.82 10.81
CA GLY A 504 -4.16 -5.78 12.22
C GLY A 504 -3.00 -5.31 13.10
N GLY A 505 -3.31 -4.55 14.15
CA GLY A 505 -2.28 -3.90 14.98
C GLY A 505 -1.30 -4.88 15.64
N ILE A 506 -1.83 -5.83 16.41
CA ILE A 506 -1.02 -6.86 17.08
C ILE A 506 -0.24 -7.71 16.07
N THR A 507 -0.91 -8.18 15.01
CA THR A 507 -0.26 -8.98 13.95
C THR A 507 0.88 -8.21 13.30
N SER A 508 0.69 -6.92 12.99
CA SER A 508 1.73 -6.11 12.38
C SER A 508 2.90 -5.87 13.34
N SER A 509 2.61 -5.60 14.61
CA SER A 509 3.66 -5.41 15.61
C SER A 509 4.48 -6.68 15.82
N ASP A 510 3.83 -7.82 16.01
CA ASP A 510 4.49 -9.08 16.31
C ASP A 510 5.28 -9.60 15.12
N LEU A 511 4.78 -9.45 13.89
CA LEU A 511 5.53 -9.82 12.71
C LEU A 511 6.76 -8.94 12.52
N ALA A 512 6.66 -7.62 12.66
CA ALA A 512 7.81 -6.73 12.54
C ALA A 512 8.89 -7.04 13.60
N THR A 513 8.48 -7.20 14.86
CA THR A 513 9.41 -7.30 15.99
C THR A 513 9.91 -8.71 16.29
N LYS A 514 9.06 -9.74 16.15
CA LYS A 514 9.39 -11.12 16.55
C LYS A 514 9.66 -12.04 15.37
N ALA A 515 8.99 -11.81 14.23
CA ALA A 515 9.17 -12.66 13.06
C ALA A 515 10.27 -12.13 12.12
N LEU A 516 10.30 -10.82 11.93
CA LEU A 516 11.29 -10.12 11.11
C LEU A 516 12.43 -9.55 11.94
N GLU A 517 12.35 -9.62 13.28
CA GLU A 517 13.42 -9.22 14.20
C GLU A 517 13.93 -7.79 13.93
N ALA A 518 13.08 -6.93 13.37
CA ALA A 518 13.42 -5.55 13.08
C ALA A 518 13.58 -4.80 14.40
N LYS A 519 14.70 -4.12 14.58
CA LYS A 519 15.02 -3.25 15.72
C LYS A 519 14.73 -1.79 15.42
N CYS A 520 14.87 -1.43 14.14
CA CYS A 520 14.58 -0.13 13.60
C CYS A 520 13.93 -0.28 12.22
N ALA A 521 13.01 0.62 11.90
CA ALA A 521 12.47 0.76 10.55
C ALA A 521 12.32 2.24 10.21
N LYS A 522 12.47 2.58 8.92
CA LYS A 522 12.19 3.93 8.42
C LYS A 522 10.79 3.94 7.82
N ILE A 523 9.92 4.85 8.26
CA ILE A 523 8.63 5.09 7.61
C ILE A 523 8.91 5.89 6.35
N VAL A 524 8.76 5.30 5.17
CA VAL A 524 9.07 5.97 3.90
C VAL A 524 7.86 6.75 3.35
N GLY A 525 6.65 6.37 3.77
CA GLY A 525 5.41 7.01 3.39
C GLY A 525 4.21 6.10 3.65
N GLN A 526 3.25 6.10 2.73
CA GLN A 526 2.02 5.32 2.85
C GLN A 526 1.79 4.51 1.58
N ALA A 527 1.32 3.26 1.69
CA ALA A 527 0.90 2.44 0.56
C ALA A 527 -0.53 2.78 0.07
N LEU A 528 -1.34 3.33 0.98
CA LEU A 528 -2.66 3.91 0.76
C LEU A 528 -2.88 4.95 1.85
N ALA A 529 -3.75 5.94 1.67
CA ALA A 529 -4.05 6.92 2.71
C ALA A 529 -4.36 6.25 4.07
N GLY A 530 -3.52 6.51 5.08
CA GLY A 530 -3.62 5.88 6.40
C GLY A 530 -3.13 4.43 6.48
N VAL A 531 -2.36 3.93 5.51
CA VAL A 531 -1.70 2.61 5.53
C VAL A 531 -0.18 2.82 5.45
N PRO A 532 0.54 2.83 6.58
CA PRO A 532 1.95 3.20 6.61
C PRO A 532 2.84 2.14 5.97
N LEU A 533 3.90 2.63 5.35
CA LEU A 533 4.89 1.84 4.65
C LEU A 533 6.25 2.03 5.32
N TRP A 534 6.76 0.95 5.87
CA TRP A 534 8.06 0.90 6.53
C TRP A 534 9.10 0.26 5.61
N GLN A 535 10.34 0.69 5.75
CA GLN A 535 11.50 0.02 5.20
C GLN A 535 12.31 -0.54 6.37
N LEU A 536 12.44 -1.85 6.44
CA LEU A 536 13.09 -2.52 7.57
C LEU A 536 14.61 -2.30 7.53
N GLY A 537 15.20 -2.11 8.71
CA GLY A 537 16.63 -1.86 8.87
C GLY A 537 17.53 -3.05 8.47
N PRO A 538 18.84 -2.83 8.33
CA PRO A 538 19.82 -3.86 7.95
C PRO A 538 19.93 -5.03 8.93
N GLU A 539 19.49 -4.84 10.17
CA GLU A 539 19.48 -5.84 11.22
C GLU A 539 18.28 -6.78 11.16
N SER A 540 17.25 -6.42 10.40
CA SER A 540 16.04 -7.24 10.26
C SER A 540 16.29 -8.48 9.40
N ARG A 541 15.45 -9.48 9.60
CA ARG A 541 15.30 -10.61 8.69
C ARG A 541 14.63 -10.09 7.41
N HIS A 542 15.37 -10.21 6.32
CA HIS A 542 15.09 -9.57 5.03
C HIS A 542 15.29 -8.04 5.02
N PRO A 543 16.55 -7.58 5.14
CA PRO A 543 16.90 -6.16 5.09
C PRO A 543 16.31 -5.42 3.88
N GLY A 544 15.81 -4.21 4.13
CA GLY A 544 15.29 -3.33 3.10
C GLY A 544 13.96 -3.75 2.47
N VAL A 545 13.36 -4.87 2.91
CA VAL A 545 12.04 -5.29 2.42
C VAL A 545 10.99 -4.25 2.87
N PRO A 546 10.13 -3.78 1.95
CA PRO A 546 9.02 -2.92 2.30
C PRO A 546 8.01 -3.69 3.15
N TYR A 547 7.66 -3.10 4.29
CA TYR A 547 6.74 -3.64 5.27
C TYR A 547 5.53 -2.72 5.39
N ILE A 548 4.40 -3.16 4.84
CA ILE A 548 3.13 -2.45 4.84
C ILE A 548 2.37 -2.84 6.10
N VAL A 549 2.18 -1.88 6.99
CA VAL A 549 1.33 -2.04 8.18
C VAL A 549 -0.08 -1.65 7.77
N PHE A 550 -1.00 -2.60 7.70
CA PHE A 550 -2.39 -2.37 7.33
C PHE A 550 -3.27 -2.31 8.58
N PRO A 551 -3.74 -1.13 9.02
CA PRO A 551 -4.54 -1.00 10.22
C PRO A 551 -5.90 -1.71 10.09
N GLY A 552 -6.45 -2.18 11.21
CA GLY A 552 -7.74 -2.89 11.22
C GLY A 552 -8.93 -2.00 10.83
N ASN A 553 -8.84 -0.70 11.10
CA ASN A 553 -9.93 0.27 10.97
C ASN A 553 -9.88 1.11 9.66
N VAL A 554 -8.85 0.96 8.83
CA VAL A 554 -8.64 1.81 7.65
C VAL A 554 -9.23 1.20 6.38
N GLY A 555 -9.68 2.09 5.48
CA GLY A 555 -10.16 1.75 4.14
C GLY A 555 -11.59 1.20 4.13
N ASP A 556 -12.17 1.07 2.94
CA ASP A 556 -13.44 0.38 2.72
C ASP A 556 -13.20 -1.13 2.52
N SER A 557 -14.19 -1.87 2.00
CA SER A 557 -14.03 -3.30 1.71
C SER A 557 -13.02 -3.60 0.60
N LYS A 558 -12.70 -2.65 -0.29
CA LYS A 558 -11.81 -2.83 -1.44
C LYS A 558 -10.37 -2.43 -1.14
N ALA A 559 -10.14 -1.59 -0.15
CA ALA A 559 -8.82 -1.04 0.18
C ALA A 559 -7.68 -2.08 0.29
N LEU A 560 -7.93 -3.27 0.87
CA LEU A 560 -6.90 -4.32 0.93
C LEU A 560 -6.56 -4.87 -0.46
N ALA A 561 -7.58 -5.09 -1.30
CA ALA A 561 -7.40 -5.53 -2.68
C ALA A 561 -6.67 -4.47 -3.52
N GLU A 562 -6.96 -3.19 -3.32
CA GLU A 562 -6.29 -2.07 -4.01
C GLU A 562 -4.80 -2.00 -3.69
N VAL A 563 -4.43 -2.13 -2.41
CA VAL A 563 -3.01 -2.19 -2.01
C VAL A 563 -2.35 -3.42 -2.61
N VAL A 564 -2.94 -4.61 -2.49
CA VAL A 564 -2.33 -5.82 -3.07
C VAL A 564 -2.20 -5.72 -4.58
N LYS A 565 -3.18 -5.17 -5.31
CA LYS A 565 -3.09 -4.97 -6.77
C LYS A 565 -2.01 -3.98 -7.18
N SER A 566 -1.92 -2.85 -6.50
CA SER A 566 -0.90 -1.83 -6.79
C SER A 566 0.52 -2.28 -6.43
N TRP A 567 0.64 -3.27 -5.53
CA TRP A 567 1.89 -3.87 -5.11
C TRP A 567 2.20 -5.22 -5.77
N ALA A 568 1.22 -5.80 -6.47
CA ALA A 568 1.39 -6.99 -7.28
C ALA A 568 2.32 -6.69 -8.45
N ARG A 569 3.08 -7.71 -8.87
CA ARG A 569 3.83 -7.61 -10.11
C ARG A 569 2.80 -7.54 -11.26
N PRO A 570 2.98 -6.64 -12.24
CA PRO A 570 2.17 -6.72 -13.44
C PRO A 570 2.37 -8.11 -14.06
N LEU A 571 1.28 -8.74 -14.52
CA LEU A 571 1.33 -10.07 -15.13
C LEU A 571 2.36 -10.11 -16.28
N ARG A 572 2.53 -9.00 -17.00
CA ARG A 572 3.53 -8.82 -18.08
C ARG A 572 4.50 -7.70 -17.77
N LEU A 573 5.75 -7.87 -18.21
CA LEU A 573 6.80 -6.86 -18.06
C LEU A 573 6.53 -5.58 -18.87
N SER A 574 5.83 -5.68 -19.99
CA SER A 574 5.55 -4.56 -20.91
C SER A 574 4.36 -4.84 -21.82
N SER A 575 3.76 -3.78 -22.39
CA SER A 575 2.80 -3.90 -23.50
C SER A 575 3.47 -3.84 -24.88
N THR A 576 2.83 -4.31 -25.95
CA THR A 576 3.37 -4.19 -27.32
C THR A 576 3.56 -2.72 -27.72
N LYS A 577 2.67 -1.83 -27.25
CA LYS A 577 2.80 -0.38 -27.46
C LYS A 577 4.07 0.19 -26.81
N GLU A 578 4.42 -0.28 -25.63
CA GLU A 578 5.64 0.14 -24.92
C GLU A 578 6.90 -0.37 -25.61
N LEU A 579 6.90 -1.63 -26.08
CA LEU A 579 7.96 -2.20 -26.91
C LEU A 579 8.26 -1.33 -28.12
N LEU A 580 7.24 -1.01 -28.92
CA LEU A 580 7.41 -0.21 -30.13
C LEU A 580 7.75 1.26 -29.82
N SER A 581 7.23 1.81 -28.72
CA SER A 581 7.59 3.17 -28.27
C SER A 581 9.06 3.28 -27.86
N ASN A 582 9.60 2.26 -27.19
CA ASN A 582 11.01 2.21 -26.81
C ASN A 582 11.90 1.99 -28.04
N ALA A 583 11.46 1.17 -29.00
CA ALA A 583 12.11 1.01 -30.30
C ALA A 583 12.17 2.34 -31.09
N GLU A 584 11.08 3.11 -31.09
CA GLU A 584 11.02 4.43 -31.72
C GLU A 584 12.02 5.40 -31.10
N LYS A 585 12.04 5.50 -29.76
CA LYS A 585 12.99 6.35 -29.03
C LYS A 585 14.44 5.90 -29.20
N GLY A 586 14.66 4.59 -29.29
CA GLY A 586 15.99 3.98 -29.38
C GLY A 586 16.54 3.85 -30.79
N GLY A 587 15.74 4.10 -31.82
CA GLY A 587 16.14 3.98 -33.23
C GLY A 587 16.47 2.55 -33.66
N TYR A 588 15.75 1.56 -33.13
CA TYR A 588 15.89 0.14 -33.48
C TYR A 588 14.54 -0.48 -33.87
N ALA A 589 14.53 -1.76 -34.26
CA ALA A 589 13.29 -2.52 -34.49
C ALA A 589 13.23 -3.77 -33.63
N VAL A 590 12.02 -4.20 -33.25
CA VAL A 590 11.76 -5.42 -32.49
C VAL A 590 11.44 -6.57 -33.45
N GLY A 591 12.05 -7.73 -33.25
CA GLY A 591 11.71 -8.93 -34.00
C GLY A 591 10.43 -9.58 -33.46
N ALA A 592 9.49 -9.85 -34.37
CA ALA A 592 8.32 -10.70 -34.12
C ALA A 592 8.50 -12.04 -34.81
N PHE A 593 8.54 -13.11 -34.02
CA PHE A 593 8.98 -14.42 -34.49
C PHE A 593 7.83 -15.42 -34.43
N ASN A 594 7.49 -16.01 -35.58
CA ASN A 594 6.44 -17.02 -35.63
C ASN A 594 6.85 -18.28 -34.86
N VAL A 595 5.97 -18.76 -33.97
CA VAL A 595 6.18 -19.97 -33.17
C VAL A 595 5.07 -20.99 -33.41
N TYR A 596 5.45 -22.26 -33.46
CA TYR A 596 4.55 -23.37 -33.82
C TYR A 596 4.40 -24.40 -32.70
N ASN A 597 5.30 -24.38 -31.72
CA ASN A 597 5.42 -25.36 -30.65
C ASN A 597 6.19 -24.77 -29.45
N LEU A 598 6.33 -25.55 -28.38
CA LEU A 598 7.06 -25.16 -27.18
C LEU A 598 8.53 -24.83 -27.49
N GLU A 599 9.16 -25.59 -28.38
CA GLU A 599 10.56 -25.41 -28.73
C GLU A 599 10.85 -24.05 -29.36
N GLY A 600 9.96 -23.58 -30.24
CA GLY A 600 10.05 -22.25 -30.84
C GLY A 600 9.85 -21.14 -29.81
N VAL A 601 8.88 -21.31 -28.90
CA VAL A 601 8.66 -20.38 -27.78
C VAL A 601 9.90 -20.27 -26.91
N GLU A 602 10.46 -21.40 -26.48
CA GLU A 602 11.66 -21.43 -25.65
C GLU A 602 12.88 -20.87 -26.39
N ALA A 603 13.03 -21.12 -27.70
CA ALA A 603 14.13 -20.59 -28.50
C ALA A 603 14.12 -19.06 -28.56
N VAL A 604 12.95 -18.45 -28.79
CA VAL A 604 12.80 -17.00 -28.84
C VAL A 604 13.08 -16.37 -27.48
N VAL A 605 12.51 -16.93 -26.40
CA VAL A 605 12.72 -16.42 -25.03
C VAL A 605 14.18 -16.55 -24.63
N ALA A 606 14.82 -17.70 -24.88
CA ALA A 606 16.23 -17.92 -24.53
C ALA A 606 17.16 -16.96 -25.28
N ALA A 607 16.94 -16.74 -26.59
CA ALA A 607 17.70 -15.77 -27.36
C ALA A 607 17.49 -14.33 -26.83
N ALA A 608 16.25 -13.95 -26.55
CA ALA A 608 15.92 -12.62 -26.04
C ALA A 608 16.59 -12.34 -24.68
N GLU A 609 16.58 -13.32 -23.78
CA GLU A 609 17.22 -13.20 -22.47
C GLU A 609 18.74 -13.14 -22.56
N GLU A 610 19.36 -13.98 -23.40
CA GLU A 610 20.81 -13.98 -23.60
C GLU A 610 21.29 -12.66 -24.22
N GLU A 611 20.59 -12.18 -25.24
CA GLU A 611 20.92 -10.95 -25.95
C GLU A 611 20.44 -9.68 -25.26
N GLN A 612 19.76 -9.80 -24.11
CA GLN A 612 19.12 -8.69 -23.41
C GLN A 612 18.28 -7.83 -24.39
N SER A 613 17.47 -8.49 -25.21
CA SER A 613 16.69 -7.89 -26.29
C SER A 613 15.19 -7.98 -26.02
N PRO A 614 14.39 -6.95 -26.36
CA PRO A 614 12.95 -7.13 -26.50
C PRO A 614 12.59 -8.09 -27.65
N ALA A 615 11.46 -8.79 -27.53
CA ALA A 615 10.95 -9.70 -28.58
C ALA A 615 9.42 -9.80 -28.60
N ILE A 616 8.86 -10.29 -29.69
CA ILE A 616 7.44 -10.63 -29.81
C ILE A 616 7.30 -12.11 -30.22
N LEU A 617 6.60 -12.90 -29.42
CA LEU A 617 6.16 -14.25 -29.75
C LEU A 617 4.92 -14.14 -30.64
N GLN A 618 5.01 -14.62 -31.87
CA GLN A 618 3.98 -14.40 -32.88
C GLN A 618 3.30 -15.72 -33.25
N ILE A 619 1.97 -15.74 -33.29
CA ILE A 619 1.18 -16.94 -33.64
C ILE A 619 0.40 -16.65 -34.92
N HIS A 620 0.73 -17.38 -35.99
CA HIS A 620 -0.02 -17.38 -37.25
C HIS A 620 -1.27 -18.27 -37.15
N PRO A 621 -2.37 -18.03 -37.92
CA PRO A 621 -3.59 -18.83 -37.83
C PRO A 621 -3.35 -20.32 -38.11
N GLY A 622 -2.40 -20.66 -38.98
CA GLY A 622 -1.99 -22.05 -39.22
C GLY A 622 -1.39 -22.71 -37.97
N ALA A 623 -0.55 -21.99 -37.22
CA ALA A 623 0.01 -22.45 -35.95
C ALA A 623 -1.08 -22.56 -34.88
N LEU A 624 -2.00 -21.60 -34.81
CA LEU A 624 -3.13 -21.63 -33.87
C LEU A 624 -4.05 -22.82 -34.15
N LYS A 625 -4.35 -23.12 -35.42
CA LYS A 625 -5.18 -24.27 -35.81
C LYS A 625 -4.55 -25.60 -35.37
N GLN A 626 -3.23 -25.73 -35.45
CA GLN A 626 -2.52 -26.95 -35.08
C GLN A 626 -2.23 -27.08 -33.58
N GLY A 627 -1.79 -26.00 -32.94
CA GLY A 627 -1.39 -25.97 -31.53
C GLY A 627 -2.53 -25.65 -30.56
N GLY A 628 -3.60 -25.01 -31.04
CA GLY A 628 -4.77 -24.59 -30.28
C GLY A 628 -4.47 -23.59 -29.17
N ILE A 629 -5.45 -23.44 -28.27
CA ILE A 629 -5.33 -22.65 -27.02
C ILE A 629 -4.10 -23.04 -26.19
N PRO A 630 -3.66 -24.32 -26.09
CA PRO A 630 -2.45 -24.68 -25.37
C PRO A 630 -1.18 -23.97 -25.86
N LEU A 631 -1.03 -23.75 -27.17
CA LEU A 631 0.11 -22.99 -27.72
C LEU A 631 0.06 -21.51 -27.29
N VAL A 632 -1.13 -20.90 -27.30
CA VAL A 632 -1.30 -19.52 -26.83
C VAL A 632 -0.96 -19.40 -25.34
N ALA A 633 -1.47 -20.32 -24.51
CA ALA A 633 -1.17 -20.36 -23.08
C ALA A 633 0.33 -20.57 -22.81
N CYS A 634 1.00 -21.37 -23.64
CA CYS A 634 2.46 -21.53 -23.58
C CYS A 634 3.19 -20.22 -23.86
N CYS A 635 2.83 -19.50 -24.94
CA CYS A 635 3.44 -18.22 -25.28
C CYS A 635 3.22 -17.17 -24.18
N VAL A 636 1.98 -17.07 -23.67
CA VAL A 636 1.64 -16.15 -22.57
C VAL A 636 2.47 -16.47 -21.34
N SER A 637 2.46 -17.74 -20.89
CA SER A 637 3.23 -18.17 -19.72
C SER A 637 4.73 -17.90 -19.86
N ALA A 638 5.28 -18.13 -21.06
CA ALA A 638 6.69 -17.89 -21.33
C ALA A 638 7.03 -16.38 -21.29
N ALA A 639 6.18 -15.53 -21.88
CA ALA A 639 6.34 -14.07 -21.83
C ALA A 639 6.24 -13.52 -20.40
N GLU A 640 5.34 -14.03 -19.56
CA GLU A 640 5.22 -13.64 -18.14
C GLU A 640 6.44 -14.04 -17.30
N GLN A 641 7.08 -15.16 -17.65
CA GLN A 641 8.23 -15.69 -16.92
C GLN A 641 9.57 -15.09 -17.35
N ALA A 642 9.63 -14.56 -18.57
CA ALA A 642 10.82 -13.96 -19.15
C ALA A 642 11.41 -12.84 -18.27
N ASN A 643 12.72 -12.64 -18.39
CA ASN A 643 13.49 -11.64 -17.68
C ASN A 643 13.73 -10.38 -18.53
N VAL A 644 13.27 -10.38 -19.78
CA VAL A 644 13.32 -9.27 -20.73
C VAL A 644 11.91 -8.99 -21.27
N PRO A 645 11.64 -7.80 -21.82
CA PRO A 645 10.35 -7.45 -22.40
C PRO A 645 9.93 -8.36 -23.57
N ILE A 646 8.92 -9.21 -23.35
CA ILE A 646 8.35 -10.09 -24.39
C ILE A 646 6.83 -9.94 -24.39
N THR A 647 6.22 -9.87 -25.58
CA THR A 647 4.76 -9.86 -25.76
C THR A 647 4.31 -10.93 -26.75
N VAL A 648 3.01 -11.24 -26.75
CA VAL A 648 2.40 -12.25 -27.61
C VAL A 648 1.48 -11.56 -28.64
N HIS A 649 1.66 -11.88 -29.91
CA HIS A 649 0.96 -11.27 -31.04
C HIS A 649 0.20 -12.33 -31.87
N PHE A 650 -1.05 -12.04 -32.21
CA PHE A 650 -1.80 -12.83 -33.19
C PHE A 650 -1.62 -12.23 -34.59
N ASP A 651 -1.02 -12.99 -35.48
CA ASP A 651 -0.63 -12.55 -36.83
C ASP A 651 -1.70 -12.90 -37.87
N HIS A 652 -1.78 -12.14 -38.97
CA HIS A 652 -2.61 -12.43 -40.15
C HIS A 652 -4.09 -12.82 -39.85
N GLY A 653 -4.76 -12.08 -38.96
CA GLY A 653 -6.17 -12.30 -38.67
C GLY A 653 -7.07 -11.88 -39.85
N THR A 654 -7.45 -12.82 -40.70
CA THR A 654 -8.26 -12.56 -41.90
C THR A 654 -9.77 -12.67 -41.66
N SER A 655 -10.21 -13.49 -40.69
CA SER A 655 -11.63 -13.69 -40.39
C SER A 655 -12.08 -13.00 -39.10
N LYS A 656 -13.31 -12.48 -39.12
CA LYS A 656 -13.90 -11.77 -37.98
C LYS A 656 -13.98 -12.67 -36.75
N GLN A 657 -14.26 -13.95 -36.98
CA GLN A 657 -14.40 -14.94 -35.92
C GLN A 657 -13.05 -15.17 -35.23
N ASP A 658 -11.98 -15.39 -36.01
CA ASP A 658 -10.64 -15.65 -35.45
C ASP A 658 -10.13 -14.45 -34.65
N LEU A 659 -10.35 -13.23 -35.15
CA LEU A 659 -9.96 -12.01 -34.42
C LEU A 659 -10.75 -11.86 -33.12
N VAL A 660 -12.07 -12.04 -33.15
CA VAL A 660 -12.90 -11.94 -31.93
C VAL A 660 -12.51 -13.03 -30.92
N GLU A 661 -12.18 -14.23 -31.37
CA GLU A 661 -11.67 -15.29 -30.50
C GLU A 661 -10.31 -14.93 -29.93
N ALA A 662 -9.36 -14.45 -30.75
CA ALA A 662 -8.03 -14.02 -30.32
C ALA A 662 -8.09 -12.93 -29.23
N LEU A 663 -9.06 -12.01 -29.29
CA LEU A 663 -9.26 -10.99 -28.25
C LEU A 663 -9.55 -11.56 -26.85
N GLU A 664 -9.94 -12.83 -26.73
CA GLU A 664 -10.22 -13.50 -25.45
C GLU A 664 -9.10 -14.48 -25.02
N LEU A 665 -8.12 -14.77 -25.87
CA LEU A 665 -7.09 -15.79 -25.62
C LEU A 665 -5.84 -15.26 -24.89
N GLY A 666 -5.81 -13.96 -24.57
CA GLY A 666 -4.70 -13.35 -23.82
C GLY A 666 -3.53 -12.88 -24.68
N PHE A 667 -3.76 -12.52 -25.95
CA PHE A 667 -2.75 -11.81 -26.74
C PHE A 667 -2.53 -10.38 -26.22
N ASP A 668 -1.37 -9.78 -26.47
CA ASP A 668 -1.11 -8.35 -26.21
C ASP A 668 -1.50 -7.47 -27.40
N SER A 669 -1.49 -8.05 -28.59
CA SER A 669 -1.76 -7.37 -29.85
C SER A 669 -2.28 -8.34 -30.90
N VAL A 670 -3.03 -7.80 -31.85
CA VAL A 670 -3.55 -8.54 -33.02
C VAL A 670 -3.22 -7.79 -34.30
N MET A 671 -3.01 -8.52 -35.38
CA MET A 671 -2.96 -8.01 -36.73
C MET A 671 -4.27 -8.29 -37.45
N VAL A 672 -4.90 -7.23 -37.98
CA VAL A 672 -6.04 -7.32 -38.89
C VAL A 672 -5.53 -7.35 -40.32
N ASP A 673 -5.71 -8.49 -40.99
CA ASP A 673 -5.32 -8.67 -42.38
C ASP A 673 -6.55 -8.62 -43.30
N GLY A 674 -6.90 -7.40 -43.71
CA GLY A 674 -7.93 -7.11 -44.70
C GLY A 674 -7.38 -6.83 -46.10
N SER A 675 -6.11 -7.16 -46.38
CA SER A 675 -5.39 -6.81 -47.62
C SER A 675 -6.05 -7.33 -48.90
N HIS A 676 -6.78 -8.44 -48.79
CA HIS A 676 -7.54 -9.08 -49.86
C HIS A 676 -8.89 -8.40 -50.17
N LEU A 677 -9.37 -7.51 -49.28
CA LEU A 677 -10.65 -6.82 -49.42
C LEU A 677 -10.51 -5.52 -50.23
N SER A 678 -11.66 -4.94 -50.59
CA SER A 678 -11.68 -3.55 -51.07
C SER A 678 -11.23 -2.60 -49.94
N LEU A 679 -10.64 -1.44 -50.26
CA LEU A 679 -10.20 -0.47 -49.24
C LEU A 679 -11.33 -0.12 -48.25
N LYS A 680 -12.53 0.13 -48.77
CA LYS A 680 -13.71 0.47 -47.96
C LYS A 680 -14.08 -0.64 -46.99
N ASP A 681 -14.05 -1.89 -47.44
CA ASP A 681 -14.38 -3.04 -46.60
C ASP A 681 -13.27 -3.30 -45.57
N ASN A 682 -12.00 -3.16 -45.96
CA ASN A 682 -10.86 -3.25 -45.04
C ASN A 682 -10.95 -2.17 -43.94
N VAL A 683 -11.26 -0.91 -44.30
CA VAL A 683 -11.48 0.17 -43.32
C VAL A 683 -12.60 -0.19 -42.36
N SER A 684 -13.77 -0.58 -42.87
CA SER A 684 -14.92 -0.92 -42.02
C SER A 684 -14.62 -2.08 -41.08
N TYR A 685 -13.91 -3.09 -41.59
CA TYR A 685 -13.56 -4.29 -40.85
C TYR A 685 -12.53 -4.01 -39.76
N THR A 686 -11.44 -3.35 -40.12
CA THR A 686 -10.36 -2.97 -39.21
C THR A 686 -10.87 -2.03 -38.12
N LYS A 687 -11.69 -1.02 -38.46
CA LYS A 687 -12.30 -0.11 -37.47
C LYS A 687 -13.10 -0.84 -36.39
N PHE A 688 -13.86 -1.86 -36.78
CA PHE A 688 -14.64 -2.66 -35.84
C PHE A 688 -13.75 -3.45 -34.88
N ILE A 689 -12.69 -4.09 -35.38
CA ILE A 689 -11.78 -4.87 -34.54
C ILE A 689 -10.93 -3.95 -33.66
N SER A 690 -10.45 -2.81 -34.17
CA SER A 690 -9.71 -1.81 -33.40
C SER A 690 -10.49 -1.36 -32.17
N PHE A 691 -11.78 -1.04 -32.34
CA PHE A 691 -12.65 -0.65 -31.23
C PHE A 691 -12.72 -1.73 -30.14
N LEU A 692 -12.89 -3.00 -30.52
CA LEU A 692 -12.94 -4.11 -29.56
C LEU A 692 -11.60 -4.35 -28.87
N ALA A 693 -10.50 -4.36 -29.62
CA ALA A 693 -9.15 -4.57 -29.11
C ALA A 693 -8.74 -3.47 -28.11
N HIS A 694 -9.01 -2.20 -28.42
CA HIS A 694 -8.71 -1.07 -27.55
C HIS A 694 -9.50 -1.11 -26.24
N SER A 695 -10.74 -1.61 -26.26
CA SER A 695 -11.52 -1.81 -25.03
C SER A 695 -10.89 -2.80 -24.04
N LYS A 696 -9.98 -3.65 -24.54
CA LYS A 696 -9.18 -4.62 -23.77
C LYS A 696 -7.72 -4.17 -23.58
N GLY A 697 -7.36 -2.97 -24.04
CA GLY A 697 -6.00 -2.43 -23.94
C GLY A 697 -4.98 -3.11 -24.88
N MET A 698 -5.44 -3.78 -25.95
CA MET A 698 -4.57 -4.44 -26.92
C MET A 698 -4.19 -3.49 -28.07
N LEU A 699 -2.97 -3.63 -28.56
CA LEU A 699 -2.48 -2.89 -29.73
C LEU A 699 -3.02 -3.53 -31.02
N VAL A 700 -3.40 -2.70 -31.99
CA VAL A 700 -3.89 -3.18 -33.30
C VAL A 700 -2.89 -2.83 -34.39
N GLU A 701 -2.36 -3.88 -35.02
CA GLU A 701 -1.64 -3.80 -36.28
C GLU A 701 -2.63 -4.07 -37.43
N ALA A 702 -2.45 -3.42 -38.57
CA ALA A 702 -3.23 -3.72 -39.77
C ALA A 702 -2.39 -3.59 -41.04
N GLU A 703 -2.70 -4.43 -42.01
CA GLU A 703 -2.03 -4.42 -43.31
C GLU A 703 -2.77 -3.57 -44.34
N LEU A 704 -2.01 -2.73 -45.03
CA LEU A 704 -2.49 -1.99 -46.19
C LEU A 704 -1.53 -2.13 -47.37
N GLY A 705 -2.07 -2.51 -48.51
CA GLY A 705 -1.30 -3.09 -49.62
C GLY A 705 -1.54 -4.60 -49.65
N ARG A 706 -0.77 -5.33 -50.45
CA ARG A 706 -0.77 -6.80 -50.44
C ARG A 706 0.58 -7.34 -50.86
N LEU A 707 1.16 -8.22 -50.06
CA LEU A 707 2.47 -8.84 -50.32
C LEU A 707 2.30 -10.07 -51.21
N SER A 708 3.24 -10.32 -52.13
CA SER A 708 3.32 -11.61 -52.83
C SER A 708 4.15 -12.63 -52.06
N GLY A 709 4.02 -13.89 -52.43
CA GLY A 709 4.76 -15.01 -51.86
C GLY A 709 3.89 -15.93 -51.00
N THR A 710 4.54 -16.87 -50.30
CA THR A 710 3.86 -17.89 -49.49
C THR A 710 4.29 -17.81 -48.04
N GLU A 711 3.32 -17.73 -47.14
CA GLU A 711 3.47 -17.92 -45.70
C GLU A 711 2.45 -18.93 -45.18
N ASP A 712 2.93 -20.06 -44.64
CA ASP A 712 2.10 -21.08 -43.98
C ASP A 712 0.76 -21.42 -44.68
N ASP A 713 0.88 -21.86 -45.94
CA ASP A 713 -0.21 -22.25 -46.85
C ASP A 713 -1.10 -21.11 -47.37
N LEU A 714 -0.83 -19.86 -46.97
CA LEU A 714 -1.36 -18.67 -47.62
C LEU A 714 -0.40 -18.22 -48.71
N THR A 715 -0.81 -18.35 -49.97
CA THR A 715 -0.04 -17.90 -51.14
C THR A 715 -0.74 -16.73 -51.81
N VAL A 716 0.01 -15.66 -52.04
CA VAL A 716 -0.43 -14.52 -52.85
C VAL A 716 0.43 -14.47 -54.10
N GLU A 717 -0.23 -14.54 -55.25
CA GLU A 717 0.41 -14.48 -56.56
C GLU A 717 0.98 -13.08 -56.85
N ASP A 718 2.08 -12.99 -57.61
CA ASP A 718 2.78 -11.73 -57.88
C ASP A 718 1.88 -10.66 -58.53
N TYR A 719 0.90 -11.06 -59.33
CA TYR A 719 -0.02 -10.11 -59.98
C TYR A 719 -1.04 -9.49 -59.01
N GLU A 720 -1.23 -10.08 -57.82
CA GLU A 720 -2.09 -9.54 -56.77
C GLU A 720 -1.35 -8.60 -55.82
N ALA A 721 -0.01 -8.50 -55.94
CA ALA A 721 0.80 -7.63 -55.11
C ALA A 721 0.45 -6.15 -55.32
N ARG A 722 0.27 -5.42 -54.23
CA ARG A 722 -0.06 -3.99 -54.24
C ARG A 722 0.81 -3.25 -53.26
N LEU A 723 1.55 -2.26 -53.77
CA LEU A 723 2.27 -1.32 -52.91
C LEU A 723 1.28 -0.49 -52.10
N THR A 724 1.68 -0.12 -50.88
CA THR A 724 0.89 0.78 -50.04
C THR A 724 0.86 2.17 -50.67
N ASP A 725 -0.33 2.72 -50.90
CA ASP A 725 -0.51 4.11 -51.33
C ASP A 725 -0.58 5.04 -50.12
N VAL A 726 0.16 6.16 -50.16
CA VAL A 726 0.27 7.10 -49.02
C VAL A 726 -1.05 7.80 -48.71
N ASN A 727 -1.86 8.12 -49.73
CA ASN A 727 -3.16 8.77 -49.53
C ASN A 727 -4.17 7.79 -48.94
N GLN A 728 -4.19 6.55 -49.44
CA GLN A 728 -5.00 5.48 -48.85
C GLN A 728 -4.58 5.18 -47.42
N ALA A 729 -3.28 5.16 -47.12
CA ALA A 729 -2.77 4.96 -45.76
C ALA A 729 -3.24 6.06 -44.80
N GLN A 730 -3.28 7.31 -45.27
CA GLN A 730 -3.78 8.43 -44.48
C GLN A 730 -5.27 8.24 -44.14
N GLU A 731 -6.12 7.94 -45.12
CA GLU A 731 -7.54 7.66 -44.89
C GLU A 731 -7.72 6.45 -43.96
N PHE A 732 -6.96 5.38 -44.20
CA PHE A 732 -7.03 4.15 -43.44
C PHE A 732 -6.71 4.37 -41.96
N ILE A 733 -5.62 5.07 -41.64
CA ILE A 733 -5.25 5.39 -40.26
C ILE A 733 -6.33 6.21 -39.56
N ASP A 734 -6.84 7.26 -40.24
CA ASP A 734 -7.82 8.17 -39.65
C ASP A 734 -9.14 7.49 -39.34
N GLU A 735 -9.59 6.59 -40.21
CA GLU A 735 -10.87 5.92 -40.05
C GLU A 735 -10.82 4.70 -39.13
N THR A 736 -9.70 3.98 -39.08
CA THR A 736 -9.59 2.71 -38.34
C THR A 736 -9.04 2.87 -36.93
N GLY A 737 -8.25 3.92 -36.68
CA GLY A 737 -7.61 4.15 -35.39
C GLY A 737 -6.52 3.13 -35.02
N ILE A 738 -5.95 2.42 -36.00
CA ILE A 738 -4.86 1.46 -35.76
C ILE A 738 -3.65 2.09 -35.07
N ASP A 739 -2.87 1.28 -34.37
CA ASP A 739 -1.64 1.71 -33.69
C ASP A 739 -0.37 1.43 -34.52
N ALA A 740 -0.41 0.41 -35.39
CA ALA A 740 0.70 0.01 -36.23
C ALA A 740 0.23 -0.33 -37.65
N LEU A 741 0.98 0.12 -38.65
CA LEU A 741 0.69 -0.09 -40.07
C LEU A 741 1.75 -1.02 -40.68
N ALA A 742 1.32 -2.21 -41.11
CA ALA A 742 2.11 -3.11 -41.93
C ALA A 742 2.04 -2.66 -43.40
N VAL A 743 3.21 -2.37 -43.97
CA VAL A 743 3.32 -1.76 -45.30
C VAL A 743 3.94 -2.70 -46.33
N CYS A 744 3.51 -2.52 -47.57
CA CYS A 744 3.98 -3.21 -48.77
C CYS A 744 4.78 -2.23 -49.62
N ILE A 745 6.10 -2.36 -49.61
CA ILE A 745 7.03 -1.49 -50.35
C ILE A 745 7.88 -2.26 -51.38
N GLY A 746 7.48 -3.49 -51.72
CA GLY A 746 8.25 -4.43 -52.55
C GLY A 746 8.90 -5.56 -51.76
N ASN A 747 8.55 -5.70 -50.48
CA ASN A 747 8.82 -6.87 -49.65
C ASN A 747 7.93 -8.05 -50.06
N VAL A 748 8.37 -9.28 -49.75
CA VAL A 748 7.65 -10.52 -50.09
C VAL A 748 7.69 -11.52 -48.93
N HIS A 749 6.73 -12.43 -48.86
CA HIS A 749 6.80 -13.58 -47.97
C HIS A 749 7.69 -14.68 -48.57
N GLY A 750 8.50 -15.32 -47.72
CA GLY A 750 9.35 -16.43 -48.14
C GLY A 750 10.63 -15.99 -48.86
N LYS A 751 10.91 -16.59 -50.01
CA LYS A 751 12.16 -16.36 -50.76
C LYS A 751 11.96 -15.25 -51.81
N TYR A 752 12.85 -14.28 -51.83
CA TYR A 752 12.91 -13.27 -52.89
C TYR A 752 13.19 -13.90 -54.27
N PRO A 753 12.68 -13.31 -55.36
CA PRO A 753 12.97 -13.74 -56.72
C PRO A 753 14.46 -13.65 -57.04
N ALA A 754 14.90 -14.32 -58.11
CA ALA A 754 16.30 -14.34 -58.53
C ALA A 754 16.90 -12.93 -58.81
N SER A 755 16.05 -11.94 -59.09
CA SER A 755 16.43 -10.53 -59.23
C SER A 755 16.82 -9.85 -57.90
N GLY A 756 16.59 -10.49 -56.77
CA GLY A 756 16.80 -9.93 -55.44
C GLY A 756 15.65 -9.02 -54.96
N PRO A 757 15.74 -8.51 -53.71
CA PRO A 757 14.75 -7.61 -53.12
C PRO A 757 14.75 -6.24 -53.82
N ASN A 758 13.56 -5.69 -54.08
CA ASN A 758 13.39 -4.38 -54.71
C ASN A 758 12.50 -3.47 -53.84
N LEU A 759 13.04 -3.02 -52.71
CA LEU A 759 12.32 -2.19 -51.74
C LEU A 759 12.33 -0.71 -52.13
N ARG A 760 11.15 -0.09 -52.14
CA ARG A 760 10.94 1.35 -52.35
C ARG A 760 11.13 2.14 -51.06
N LEU A 761 12.40 2.41 -50.72
CA LEU A 761 12.75 3.19 -49.52
C LEU A 761 12.28 4.65 -49.57
N ASP A 762 12.08 5.19 -50.78
CA ASP A 762 11.45 6.49 -51.00
C ASP A 762 9.98 6.49 -50.57
N LEU A 763 9.22 5.46 -50.93
CA LEU A 763 7.85 5.26 -50.46
C LEU A 763 7.80 5.09 -48.93
N LEU A 764 8.72 4.29 -48.37
CA LEU A 764 8.81 4.09 -46.92
C LEU A 764 9.07 5.40 -46.17
N LYS A 765 9.89 6.29 -46.73
CA LYS A 765 10.15 7.62 -46.17
C LYS A 765 8.88 8.49 -46.13
N ASP A 766 8.06 8.45 -47.17
CA ASP A 766 6.80 9.20 -47.22
C ASP A 766 5.78 8.63 -46.21
N LEU A 767 5.68 7.30 -46.11
CA LEU A 767 4.85 6.62 -45.12
C LEU A 767 5.31 6.93 -43.69
N ARG A 768 6.62 7.05 -43.44
CA ARG A 768 7.15 7.47 -42.14
C ARG A 768 6.68 8.86 -41.75
N ALA A 769 6.76 9.82 -42.67
CA ALA A 769 6.33 11.19 -42.40
C ALA A 769 4.85 11.25 -41.99
N LEU A 770 4.00 10.44 -42.66
CA LEU A 770 2.60 10.26 -42.30
C LEU A 770 2.43 9.62 -40.91
N CYS A 771 3.06 8.46 -40.68
CA CYS A 771 2.93 7.68 -39.45
C CYS A 771 3.38 8.46 -38.21
N VAL A 772 4.50 9.21 -38.29
CA VAL A 772 4.97 10.08 -37.21
C VAL A 772 3.95 11.16 -36.85
N LYS A 773 3.32 11.78 -37.85
CA LYS A 773 2.29 12.81 -37.64
C LYS A 773 1.06 12.24 -36.95
N LYS A 774 0.75 10.96 -37.16
CA LYS A 774 -0.44 10.27 -36.64
C LYS A 774 -0.19 9.47 -35.37
N GLY A 775 1.08 9.29 -34.97
CA GLY A 775 1.44 8.47 -33.82
C GLY A 775 1.28 6.96 -34.07
N VAL A 776 1.44 6.52 -35.32
CA VAL A 776 1.34 5.11 -35.75
C VAL A 776 2.73 4.54 -35.99
N PHE A 777 2.98 3.28 -35.58
CA PHE A 777 4.26 2.61 -35.82
C PHE A 777 4.29 1.95 -37.21
N LEU A 778 5.45 1.98 -37.87
CA LEU A 778 5.65 1.25 -39.13
C LEU A 778 6.16 -0.16 -38.88
N VAL A 779 5.54 -1.13 -39.56
CA VAL A 779 5.88 -2.55 -39.50
C VAL A 779 6.23 -3.05 -40.90
N LEU A 780 7.26 -3.89 -41.00
CA LEU A 780 7.62 -4.55 -42.25
C LEU A 780 7.56 -6.06 -42.11
N HIS A 781 6.77 -6.69 -42.95
CA HIS A 781 6.69 -8.14 -43.09
C HIS A 781 7.71 -8.63 -44.12
N GLY A 782 8.11 -9.90 -44.08
CA GLY A 782 9.02 -10.45 -45.09
C GLY A 782 10.47 -9.95 -44.97
N ALA A 783 11.02 -9.95 -43.74
CA ALA A 783 12.42 -9.56 -43.49
C ALA A 783 13.46 -10.62 -43.91
N SER A 784 13.02 -11.85 -44.15
CA SER A 784 13.88 -12.98 -44.50
C SER A 784 14.64 -12.74 -45.81
N GLY A 785 15.96 -12.88 -45.82
CA GLY A 785 16.78 -12.70 -47.02
C GLY A 785 17.07 -11.25 -47.44
N LEU A 786 16.65 -10.25 -46.66
CA LEU A 786 17.09 -8.86 -46.84
C LEU A 786 18.55 -8.68 -46.38
N SER A 787 19.32 -7.86 -47.11
CA SER A 787 20.69 -7.53 -46.71
C SER A 787 20.71 -6.63 -45.46
N LYS A 788 21.85 -6.62 -44.76
CA LYS A 788 22.06 -5.77 -43.57
C LYS A 788 21.86 -4.28 -43.87
N GLU A 789 22.28 -3.84 -45.05
CA GLU A 789 22.13 -2.45 -45.51
C GLU A 789 20.67 -2.08 -45.73
N LEU A 790 19.88 -2.99 -46.33
CA LEU A 790 18.44 -2.77 -46.52
C LEU A 790 17.69 -2.74 -45.20
N ILE A 791 17.95 -3.68 -44.30
CA ILE A 791 17.34 -3.68 -42.96
C ILE A 791 17.67 -2.38 -42.22
N LYS A 792 18.95 -1.98 -42.22
CA LYS A 792 19.37 -0.71 -41.62
C LYS A 792 18.65 0.48 -42.24
N GLY A 793 18.55 0.52 -43.57
CA GLY A 793 17.80 1.55 -44.29
C GLY A 793 16.32 1.61 -43.88
N CYS A 794 15.66 0.47 -43.72
CA CYS A 794 14.28 0.40 -43.25
C CYS A 794 14.12 0.94 -41.81
N ILE A 795 15.03 0.59 -40.91
CA ILE A 795 15.03 1.09 -39.51
C ILE A 795 15.28 2.60 -39.48
N GLU A 796 16.23 3.09 -40.28
CA GLU A 796 16.50 4.52 -40.45
C GLU A 796 15.28 5.27 -40.99
N GLN A 797 14.44 4.63 -41.81
CA GLN A 797 13.16 5.14 -42.28
C GLN A 797 11.96 4.81 -41.36
N GLY A 798 12.19 4.39 -40.12
CA GLY A 798 11.13 4.35 -39.11
C GLY A 798 10.43 3.01 -38.91
N VAL A 799 10.89 1.92 -39.55
CA VAL A 799 10.37 0.59 -39.22
C VAL A 799 10.76 0.20 -37.79
N ARG A 800 9.79 -0.25 -37.00
CA ARG A 800 9.95 -0.62 -35.58
C ARG A 800 9.60 -2.07 -35.25
N LYS A 801 8.99 -2.80 -36.17
CA LYS A 801 8.73 -4.23 -36.05
C LYS A 801 9.07 -4.91 -37.37
N PHE A 802 9.74 -6.06 -37.28
CA PHE A 802 9.94 -6.97 -38.41
C PHE A 802 9.31 -8.32 -38.09
N ASN A 803 8.46 -8.82 -38.99
CA ASN A 803 7.97 -10.20 -38.92
C ASN A 803 9.01 -11.16 -39.50
N VAL A 804 9.33 -12.22 -38.75
CA VAL A 804 10.33 -13.23 -39.09
C VAL A 804 9.74 -14.62 -38.91
N ASN A 805 9.72 -15.39 -40.00
CA ASN A 805 9.22 -16.75 -40.00
C ASN A 805 10.20 -17.70 -40.71
N THR A 806 10.42 -17.46 -42.01
CA THR A 806 11.07 -18.41 -42.93
C THR A 806 12.40 -18.98 -42.43
N GLU A 807 13.30 -18.14 -41.92
CA GLU A 807 14.64 -18.60 -41.49
C GLU A 807 14.58 -19.40 -40.18
N VAL A 808 13.72 -19.02 -39.24
CA VAL A 808 13.53 -19.75 -37.97
C VAL A 808 12.92 -21.12 -38.25
N ARG A 809 11.85 -21.17 -39.07
CA ARG A 809 11.23 -22.41 -39.51
C ARG A 809 12.21 -23.30 -40.27
N LYS A 810 13.02 -22.72 -41.15
CA LYS A 810 14.05 -23.45 -41.91
C LYS A 810 15.09 -24.07 -40.97
N ALA A 811 15.60 -23.32 -39.99
CA ALA A 811 16.57 -23.83 -39.02
C ALA A 811 16.01 -25.01 -38.22
N TYR A 812 14.73 -24.92 -37.81
CA TYR A 812 14.04 -26.05 -37.18
C TYR A 812 14.00 -27.27 -38.11
N MET A 813 13.49 -27.12 -39.33
CA MET A 813 13.36 -28.25 -40.28
C MET A 813 14.71 -28.87 -40.65
N GLU A 814 15.76 -28.06 -40.84
CA GLU A 814 17.09 -28.54 -41.15
C GLU A 814 17.71 -29.33 -39.99
N SER A 815 17.43 -28.95 -38.74
CA SER A 815 17.86 -29.70 -37.56
C SER A 815 17.29 -31.12 -37.51
N LEU A 816 16.17 -31.38 -38.20
CA LEU A 816 15.52 -32.68 -38.27
C LEU A 816 16.07 -33.59 -39.39
N ASN A 817 16.90 -33.08 -40.31
CA ASN A 817 17.39 -33.87 -41.45
C ASN A 817 18.44 -34.91 -41.07
N ASN A 818 19.12 -34.76 -39.92
CA ASN A 818 20.09 -35.72 -39.43
C ASN A 818 20.00 -35.85 -37.90
N PRO A 819 18.87 -36.37 -37.39
CA PRO A 819 18.52 -36.25 -35.98
C PRO A 819 19.39 -37.17 -35.11
N SER A 820 19.62 -36.75 -33.87
CA SER A 820 20.08 -37.64 -32.81
C SER A 820 19.14 -38.84 -32.66
N LYS A 821 19.65 -39.96 -32.14
CA LYS A 821 18.81 -41.14 -31.83
C LYS A 821 17.88 -40.92 -30.64
N ASP A 822 18.17 -39.93 -29.80
CA ASP A 822 17.39 -39.59 -28.62
C ASP A 822 16.52 -38.34 -28.87
N LEU A 823 15.22 -38.44 -28.53
CA LEU A 823 14.24 -37.39 -28.79
C LEU A 823 14.54 -36.10 -28.03
N VAL A 824 15.04 -36.18 -26.79
CA VAL A 824 15.37 -34.99 -26.00
C VAL A 824 16.53 -34.24 -26.65
N HIS A 825 17.53 -34.96 -27.16
CA HIS A 825 18.62 -34.37 -27.91
C HIS A 825 18.18 -33.74 -29.24
N VAL A 826 17.21 -34.35 -29.94
CA VAL A 826 16.62 -33.75 -31.16
C VAL A 826 15.93 -32.42 -30.84
N ILE A 827 15.08 -32.41 -29.81
CA ILE A 827 14.39 -31.22 -29.33
C ILE A 827 15.38 -30.11 -28.93
N ALA A 828 16.42 -30.46 -28.17
CA ALA A 828 17.45 -29.52 -27.75
C ALA A 828 18.21 -28.92 -28.95
N SER A 829 18.60 -29.75 -29.91
CA SER A 829 19.28 -29.32 -31.14
C SER A 829 18.41 -28.37 -31.98
N ALA A 830 17.13 -28.69 -32.15
CA ALA A 830 16.19 -27.86 -32.89
C ALA A 830 15.99 -26.48 -32.22
N LYS A 831 15.90 -26.46 -30.88
CA LYS A 831 15.82 -25.22 -30.11
C LYS A 831 17.06 -24.36 -30.26
N GLU A 832 18.27 -24.93 -30.13
CA GLU A 832 19.52 -24.16 -30.31
C GLU A 832 19.67 -23.63 -31.74
N ALA A 833 19.26 -24.39 -32.75
CA ALA A 833 19.28 -23.93 -34.14
C ALA A 833 18.36 -22.73 -34.36
N MET A 834 17.12 -22.76 -33.86
CA MET A 834 16.20 -21.62 -33.91
C MET A 834 16.73 -20.43 -33.11
N LYS A 835 17.24 -20.66 -31.90
CA LYS A 835 17.78 -19.63 -31.00
C LYS A 835 18.90 -18.83 -31.69
N GLY A 836 19.82 -19.51 -32.37
CA GLY A 836 20.91 -18.87 -33.12
C GLY A 836 20.40 -17.89 -34.19
N VAL A 837 19.38 -18.29 -34.97
CA VAL A 837 18.76 -17.41 -35.97
C VAL A 837 18.07 -16.22 -35.31
N VAL A 838 17.34 -16.44 -34.21
CA VAL A 838 16.65 -15.36 -33.48
C VAL A 838 17.66 -14.34 -32.95
N ALA A 839 18.76 -14.79 -32.34
CA ALA A 839 19.82 -13.91 -31.84
C ALA A 839 20.48 -13.09 -32.97
N GLU A 840 20.76 -13.72 -34.11
CA GLU A 840 21.28 -13.01 -35.29
C GLU A 840 20.33 -11.88 -35.74
N LYS A 841 19.01 -12.15 -35.76
CA LYS A 841 18.01 -11.13 -36.11
C LYS A 841 17.93 -10.01 -35.09
N MET A 842 18.05 -10.28 -33.80
CA MET A 842 18.07 -9.24 -32.77
C MET A 842 19.26 -8.28 -32.95
N HIS A 843 20.43 -8.80 -33.31
CA HIS A 843 21.57 -7.95 -33.67
C HIS A 843 21.33 -7.16 -34.96
N LEU A 844 20.75 -7.81 -35.98
CA LEU A 844 20.45 -7.19 -37.26
C LEU A 844 19.45 -6.04 -37.13
N PHE A 845 18.48 -6.18 -36.24
CA PHE A 845 17.45 -5.18 -35.96
C PHE A 845 17.89 -4.12 -34.94
N GLY A 846 19.08 -4.27 -34.35
CA GLY A 846 19.64 -3.34 -33.37
C GLY A 846 18.97 -3.40 -31.99
N SER A 847 18.20 -4.45 -31.69
CA SER A 847 17.47 -4.63 -30.43
C SER A 847 18.29 -5.32 -29.33
N ALA A 848 19.39 -5.98 -29.68
CA ALA A 848 20.30 -6.57 -28.69
C ALA A 848 20.81 -5.51 -27.70
N GLY A 849 20.77 -5.83 -26.39
CA GLY A 849 21.14 -4.93 -25.29
C GLY A 849 20.15 -3.79 -25.04
N LYS A 850 18.91 -3.86 -25.55
CA LYS A 850 17.87 -2.83 -25.40
C LYS A 850 16.73 -3.20 -24.44
N ALA A 851 16.82 -4.33 -23.74
CA ALA A 851 15.88 -4.68 -22.67
C ALA A 851 15.99 -3.68 -21.48
N TRP A 852 14.90 -3.53 -20.72
CA TRP A 852 14.79 -2.59 -19.59
C TRP A 852 14.15 -3.21 -18.36
#